data_AF-A0A3L8SY81-F1
#
_entry.id   AF-A0A3L8SY81-F1
#
_cell.length_a   1.000
_cell.length_b   1.000
_cell.length_c   1.000
_cell.angle_alpha   90.00
_cell.angle_beta   90.00
_cell.angle_gamma   90.00
#
_symmetry.space_group_name_H-M   'P 1'
#
loop_
_entity.id
_entity.type
_entity.pdbx_description
1 polymer ?
#
loop_
_entity_poly.entity_id
_entity_poly.type
_entity_poly.pdbx_seq_one_letter_code
_entity_poly.pdbx_strand_id
1 'polypeptide(L)'
;EKRKKRKGKSSCGQKKCIICAFEISGRWSHESIYTTLPPGQSCGPGAPTSCETHRLEPYSSAFYETKILMGSSAYSLLDRFIPANPHRKIGIRRRDHDRPCSAENEPEVPQLCWLSVKIIGMRNVRKADLWSQTDCYVKLWLPTASRQEAQTRTVHNCRSPVWNETFHFLIQSEVKNILELSVCDEDTFTPDDHLMTVRFDVAKIQPGEKVRLNFELNPENQEELEVEFLLDNIPGVSEKIITNGVLVSREVSCLEVHVNETKKKNSYKRRDFTFTMKGSYEETQDISIGPHSGPGRSETTRFHYIKHSQPRLLMTLPKERFLSCPGSGRREMDVSSALAVPFQSLDLGKKVTVMRGESYEVSVNEENSCKDLDLRLGFGLCAEEQDFIRKRKKVVAAALKNVLHLDEDLQEDEVPVVAVVTAAGGVRSMTAMFGSLLALQELGVLDCVSYISGLSATTWTMSKLYEDANWSQKDLRGPVGDIRKHVTKSKLHCFSLDHMKYYENELCERKQEGHKVSFTDLWGLFIDCMLHHQENTHKLSDQQLAVNQGQNPLPIYVSLNVKDDFSTLDFKEWVEFTPYEVGLLKYGAFVRSEDFGSEFFMGRRMKKIPESHICFLEGTWSNIFSQSFMDAVYLSGHSDHFWHRWTRDTEHDIENHPALPKKPHEQTTCLSIPKGYLSKTLREMMTGRPVVSTYHNFLKGLQLHNKYLENESFCMWKDTVLDSSPNQLNEMSDYLKLIDTAFFINTSCPPILRPERKVDVIIHLNYSGGPQTLPLDLFSEYCLEHGIPFPSTELSQEDREHLKECYVFDDSLEAPVLVYFPLVCDTFQKYKAPNVERSPAEMEQGRVDVSNCAAPYGTGLLTYTEENFNKLLNLCSYNILNNKHLILQALQTAVQRKKQLKNYSSPNSSKHS
;
A
#
# COMPACT_ATOMS: atom_id res chain seq x y z
N GLU A 1 -55.86 41.23 49.85
CA GLU A 1 -57.15 41.85 49.41
C GLU A 1 -57.03 42.44 48.00
N LYS A 2 -58.11 43.07 47.48
CA LYS A 2 -58.21 44.20 46.51
C LYS A 2 -56.92 44.65 45.76
N ARG A 3 -56.90 45.01 44.46
CA ARG A 3 -57.90 45.04 43.35
C ARG A 3 -57.21 45.57 42.05
N LYS A 4 -57.64 45.12 40.85
CA LYS A 4 -57.58 45.85 39.52
C LYS A 4 -56.18 46.18 38.93
N LYS A 5 -55.97 46.49 37.63
CA LYS A 5 -56.61 46.14 36.32
C LYS A 5 -55.73 46.64 35.13
N ARG A 6 -55.64 45.86 34.02
CA ARG A 6 -55.35 46.30 32.61
C ARG A 6 -53.94 46.88 32.34
N LYS A 7 -53.33 46.87 31.13
CA LYS A 7 -53.61 46.51 29.69
C LYS A 7 -52.19 46.14 29.10
N GLY A 8 -51.91 45.33 28.07
CA GLY A 8 -52.56 45.02 26.77
C GLY A 8 -52.28 46.12 25.75
N LYS A 9 -51.55 45.99 24.62
CA LYS A 9 -51.06 44.90 23.72
C LYS A 9 -49.56 45.20 23.34
N SER A 10 -48.73 44.43 22.60
CA SER A 10 -48.63 43.04 22.06
C SER A 10 -47.11 42.81 21.69
N SER A 11 -46.56 41.92 20.83
CA SER A 11 -47.06 41.05 19.74
C SER A 11 -46.10 39.87 19.38
N CYS A 12 -46.52 39.06 18.41
CA CYS A 12 -45.83 37.97 17.66
C CYS A 12 -44.57 38.44 16.87
N GLY A 13 -43.56 37.62 16.53
CA GLY A 13 -43.33 36.20 16.86
C GLY A 13 -42.20 35.52 16.05
N GLN A 14 -42.35 34.20 15.79
CA GLN A 14 -41.39 33.29 15.13
C GLN A 14 -40.00 33.09 15.80
N LYS A 15 -39.89 32.04 16.61
CA LYS A 15 -38.64 31.24 16.65
C LYS A 15 -38.54 30.47 15.33
N LYS A 16 -37.47 30.62 14.57
CA LYS A 16 -37.10 29.64 13.51
C LYS A 16 -36.20 28.57 14.12
N CYS A 17 -36.62 27.31 14.05
CA CYS A 17 -35.68 26.20 14.15
C CYS A 17 -34.82 26.21 12.89
N ILE A 18 -33.49 26.27 13.05
CA ILE A 18 -32.57 26.05 11.93
C ILE A 18 -32.28 24.56 11.88
N ILE A 19 -32.97 23.86 10.98
CA ILE A 19 -32.58 22.50 10.57
C ILE A 19 -31.47 22.68 9.55
N CYS A 20 -30.22 22.47 9.96
CA CYS A 20 -29.09 22.43 9.04
C CYS A 20 -29.09 21.09 8.30
N ALA A 21 -29.86 21.00 7.21
CA ALA A 21 -29.60 20.02 6.17
C ALA A 21 -28.30 20.43 5.44
N PHE A 22 -27.31 19.53 5.39
CA PHE A 22 -26.11 19.73 4.58
C PHE A 22 -26.41 19.39 3.11
N GLU A 23 -27.16 20.28 2.43
CA GLU A 23 -27.27 20.26 0.97
C GLU A 23 -25.98 20.84 0.36
N ILE A 24 -25.15 19.98 -0.26
CA ILE A 24 -24.11 20.44 -1.19
C ILE A 24 -24.81 20.88 -2.48
N SER A 25 -25.44 22.06 -2.42
CA SER A 25 -26.15 22.69 -3.53
C SER A 25 -25.16 23.43 -4.42
N GLY A 26 -24.52 22.70 -5.33
CA GLY A 26 -23.64 23.24 -6.36
C GLY A 26 -24.38 24.15 -7.33
N ARG A 27 -24.58 25.42 -6.97
CA ARG A 27 -25.17 26.45 -7.84
C ARG A 27 -24.18 26.85 -8.94
N TRP A 28 -24.18 26.08 -10.02
CA TRP A 28 -23.64 26.50 -11.31
C TRP A 28 -24.53 27.60 -11.91
N SER A 29 -24.22 28.86 -11.59
CA SER A 29 -24.88 30.03 -12.19
C SER A 29 -24.33 30.30 -13.59
N HIS A 30 -24.95 29.70 -14.61
CA HIS A 30 -24.71 30.02 -16.02
C HIS A 30 -25.31 31.40 -16.40
N GLU A 31 -24.75 32.49 -15.87
CA GLU A 31 -25.06 33.84 -16.38
C GLU A 31 -24.24 34.15 -17.63
N SER A 32 -24.76 33.71 -18.77
CA SER A 32 -24.21 34.02 -20.09
C SER A 32 -24.58 35.46 -20.46
N ILE A 33 -23.76 36.44 -20.05
CA ILE A 33 -24.01 37.86 -20.32
C ILE A 33 -23.82 38.18 -21.81
N TYR A 34 -24.91 38.08 -22.57
CA TYR A 34 -25.03 38.69 -23.89
C TYR A 34 -25.46 40.16 -23.75
N THR A 35 -24.50 41.09 -23.78
CA THR A 35 -24.76 42.52 -24.01
C THR A 35 -24.25 42.94 -25.39
N THR A 36 -25.19 43.08 -26.33
CA THR A 36 -24.94 43.60 -27.67
C THR A 36 -24.49 45.06 -27.66
N LEU A 37 -23.50 45.41 -28.49
CA LEU A 37 -23.22 46.79 -28.90
C LEU A 37 -23.20 46.90 -30.45
N PRO A 38 -23.51 48.08 -31.03
CA PRO A 38 -23.94 48.19 -32.43
C PRO A 38 -22.80 48.23 -33.46
N PRO A 39 -23.10 47.97 -34.76
CA PRO A 39 -22.08 47.79 -35.81
C PRO A 39 -21.61 49.09 -36.47
N GLY A 40 -20.33 49.15 -36.90
CA GLY A 40 -19.79 50.30 -37.65
C GLY A 40 -18.37 50.13 -38.23
N GLN A 41 -18.28 49.81 -39.53
CA GLN A 41 -17.25 50.20 -40.51
C GLN A 41 -15.72 50.06 -40.22
N SER A 42 -15.13 49.04 -40.87
CA SER A 42 -14.13 49.19 -41.96
C SER A 42 -12.58 49.22 -41.71
N CYS A 43 -11.90 48.52 -42.63
CA CYS A 43 -10.57 48.77 -43.22
C CYS A 43 -9.24 48.60 -42.41
N GLY A 44 -8.30 47.84 -43.00
CA GLY A 44 -6.84 48.07 -42.87
C GLY A 44 -6.00 46.88 -42.39
N PRO A 45 -5.16 46.25 -43.24
CA PRO A 45 -4.16 45.26 -42.82
C PRO A 45 -2.77 45.88 -42.57
N GLY A 46 -1.99 45.31 -41.66
CA GLY A 46 -0.59 45.71 -41.43
C GLY A 46 0.16 44.80 -40.46
N ALA A 47 1.42 44.50 -40.80
CA ALA A 47 2.41 43.78 -39.99
C ALA A 47 3.78 44.44 -40.24
N PRO A 48 4.90 43.98 -39.64
CA PRO A 48 5.14 43.46 -38.28
C PRO A 48 6.20 44.32 -37.53
N THR A 49 6.44 44.10 -36.24
CA THR A 49 7.78 44.38 -35.65
C THR A 49 8.05 43.63 -34.34
N SER A 50 9.33 43.32 -34.15
CA SER A 50 9.99 42.78 -32.96
C SER A 50 9.87 43.63 -31.69
N CYS A 51 9.97 42.97 -30.52
CA CYS A 51 11.08 43.22 -29.58
C CYS A 51 11.17 42.12 -28.50
N GLU A 52 12.34 41.50 -28.36
CA GLU A 52 12.66 40.62 -27.24
C GLU A 52 13.20 41.44 -26.06
N THR A 53 12.76 41.16 -24.84
CA THR A 53 13.48 41.56 -23.61
C THR A 53 13.27 40.52 -22.52
N HIS A 54 14.36 39.94 -22.01
CA HIS A 54 14.31 38.97 -20.91
C HIS A 54 13.77 39.58 -19.62
N ARG A 55 13.01 38.78 -18.86
CA ARG A 55 13.02 38.81 -17.40
C ARG A 55 13.11 37.40 -16.85
N LEU A 56 13.78 37.27 -15.71
CA LEU A 56 13.94 36.03 -14.96
C LEU A 56 12.66 35.77 -14.16
N GLU A 57 12.15 34.54 -14.20
CA GLU A 57 11.19 34.05 -13.22
C GLU A 57 11.93 33.30 -12.10
N PRO A 58 11.61 33.53 -10.82
CA PRO A 58 12.06 32.68 -9.73
C PRO A 58 11.23 31.39 -9.66
N TYR A 59 11.86 30.27 -9.31
CA TYR A 59 11.18 28.98 -9.14
C TYR A 59 10.02 29.09 -8.13
N SER A 60 8.80 28.85 -8.62
CA SER A 60 7.62 28.61 -7.79
C SER A 60 7.45 27.11 -7.54
N SER A 61 7.14 26.71 -6.30
CA SER A 61 6.90 25.30 -5.98
C SER A 61 5.63 24.80 -6.67
N ALA A 62 5.77 23.76 -7.49
CA ALA A 62 4.65 23.10 -8.15
C ALA A 62 3.77 22.38 -7.11
N PHE A 63 2.74 23.06 -6.62
CA PHE A 63 1.61 22.41 -5.96
C PHE A 63 0.88 21.57 -7.01
N TYR A 64 0.94 20.25 -6.87
CA TYR A 64 0.18 19.32 -7.70
C TYR A 64 -1.30 19.48 -7.42
N GLU A 65 -2.01 20.18 -8.31
CA GLU A 65 -3.46 20.31 -8.29
C GLU A 65 -4.08 18.98 -8.74
N THR A 66 -4.25 18.05 -7.79
CA THR A 66 -4.85 16.72 -8.03
C THR A 66 -6.33 16.86 -8.40
N LYS A 67 -6.61 17.17 -9.66
CA LYS A 67 -7.96 17.13 -10.23
C LYS A 67 -8.46 15.68 -10.25
N ILE A 68 -9.19 15.31 -9.20
CA ILE A 68 -9.99 14.08 -9.16
C ILE A 68 -11.10 14.21 -10.22
N LEU A 69 -10.82 13.69 -11.41
CA LEU A 69 -11.78 13.57 -12.51
C LEU A 69 -12.80 12.47 -12.18
N MET A 70 -13.80 12.81 -11.35
CA MET A 70 -15.05 12.04 -11.32
C MET A 70 -15.71 12.18 -12.69
N GLY A 71 -15.63 11.11 -13.49
CA GLY A 71 -15.87 11.16 -14.92
C GLY A 71 -17.27 11.62 -15.32
N SER A 72 -17.34 12.78 -15.97
CA SER A 72 -18.51 13.24 -16.73
C SER A 72 -18.04 14.25 -17.79
N SER A 73 -18.31 13.94 -19.06
CA SER A 73 -17.97 14.77 -20.24
C SER A 73 -16.47 15.00 -20.53
N ALA A 74 -15.81 14.02 -21.14
CA ALA A 74 -14.50 14.21 -21.80
C ALA A 74 -14.28 13.29 -23.03
N TYR A 75 -15.29 13.08 -23.88
CA TYR A 75 -15.15 12.33 -25.13
C TYR A 75 -15.75 13.05 -26.34
N SER A 76 -14.91 13.85 -27.01
CA SER A 76 -15.05 14.21 -28.42
C SER A 76 -13.67 14.53 -29.00
N LEU A 77 -13.44 14.17 -30.27
CA LEU A 77 -12.17 14.35 -31.01
C LEU A 77 -10.97 13.50 -30.53
N LEU A 78 -11.04 12.19 -30.77
CA LEU A 78 -9.86 11.36 -31.05
C LEU A 78 -10.17 10.39 -32.19
N ASP A 79 -10.15 10.92 -33.42
CA ASP A 79 -10.24 10.17 -34.68
C ASP A 79 -9.07 10.58 -35.58
N ARG A 80 -8.46 9.61 -36.29
CA ARG A 80 -7.18 9.68 -37.04
C ARG A 80 -5.98 9.94 -36.11
N PHE A 81 -5.08 8.96 -35.89
CA PHE A 81 -4.18 8.43 -36.93
C PHE A 81 -3.77 6.98 -36.65
N ILE A 82 -3.92 6.09 -37.64
CA ILE A 82 -3.47 4.69 -37.60
C ILE A 82 -2.47 4.45 -38.74
N PRO A 83 -1.25 3.97 -38.47
CA PRO A 83 -0.44 3.20 -39.40
C PRO A 83 -0.59 1.69 -39.15
N ALA A 84 -0.54 0.88 -40.21
CA ALA A 84 -0.98 -0.51 -40.17
C ALA A 84 0.00 -1.50 -39.50
N ASN A 85 -0.55 -2.32 -38.60
CA ASN A 85 -0.52 -3.79 -38.60
C ASN A 85 0.41 -4.47 -39.66
N PRO A 86 1.22 -5.45 -39.23
CA PRO A 86 1.18 -6.74 -39.93
C PRO A 86 0.95 -7.93 -38.99
N HIS A 87 -0.08 -8.72 -39.27
CA HIS A 87 -0.39 -9.94 -38.51
C HIS A 87 0.72 -10.98 -38.62
N ARG A 88 1.07 -11.60 -37.49
CA ARG A 88 1.73 -12.91 -37.49
C ARG A 88 1.02 -13.87 -36.54
N LYS A 89 0.02 -14.60 -37.06
CA LYS A 89 -0.67 -15.67 -36.32
C LYS A 89 0.32 -16.78 -35.96
N ILE A 90 0.78 -16.83 -34.71
CA ILE A 90 1.46 -18.00 -34.15
C ILE A 90 0.38 -19.03 -33.82
N GLY A 91 0.11 -19.93 -34.77
CA GLY A 91 -0.82 -21.03 -34.57
C GLY A 91 -0.22 -22.09 -33.65
N ILE A 92 -0.59 -22.10 -32.37
CA ILE A 92 -0.17 -23.12 -31.40
C ILE A 92 -0.85 -24.45 -31.76
N ARG A 93 -0.22 -25.22 -32.65
CA ARG A 93 -0.50 -26.65 -32.80
C ARG A 93 0.12 -27.38 -31.62
N ARG A 94 -0.72 -27.90 -30.72
CA ARG A 94 -0.31 -29.01 -29.85
C ARG A 94 0.29 -30.12 -30.73
N ARG A 95 1.48 -30.58 -30.39
CA ARG A 95 2.01 -31.86 -30.84
C ARG A 95 2.23 -32.69 -29.59
N ASP A 96 1.51 -33.79 -29.50
CA ASP A 96 1.78 -34.81 -28.49
C ASP A 96 3.14 -35.44 -28.84
N HIS A 97 4.08 -35.33 -27.91
CA HIS A 97 5.38 -35.97 -27.99
C HIS A 97 5.71 -36.56 -26.63
N ASP A 98 5.35 -37.84 -26.45
CA ASP A 98 5.88 -38.66 -25.38
C ASP A 98 7.41 -38.55 -25.37
N ARG A 99 7.97 -38.12 -24.24
CA ARG A 99 9.39 -38.28 -23.92
C ARG A 99 9.49 -38.90 -22.53
N PRO A 100 10.40 -39.86 -22.33
CA PRO A 100 10.51 -40.58 -21.06
C PRO A 100 11.05 -39.65 -19.96
N CYS A 101 10.66 -39.93 -18.72
CA CYS A 101 11.16 -39.25 -17.53
C CYS A 101 12.70 -39.34 -17.47
N SER A 102 13.37 -38.21 -17.62
CA SER A 102 14.82 -38.09 -17.52
C SER A 102 15.18 -37.40 -16.20
N ALA A 103 15.83 -38.16 -15.31
CA ALA A 103 16.55 -37.73 -14.11
C ALA A 103 15.90 -36.62 -13.24
N GLU A 104 15.48 -37.00 -12.04
CA GLU A 104 15.40 -36.04 -10.93
C GLU A 104 16.82 -35.49 -10.69
N ASN A 105 17.04 -34.22 -11.02
CA ASN A 105 18.28 -33.54 -10.64
C ASN A 105 18.30 -33.40 -9.11
N GLU A 106 19.43 -33.73 -8.47
CA GLU A 106 19.64 -33.38 -7.08
C GLU A 106 19.51 -31.85 -6.90
N PRO A 107 18.95 -31.35 -5.78
CA PRO A 107 18.75 -29.93 -5.58
C PRO A 107 20.10 -29.19 -5.55
N GLU A 108 20.30 -28.31 -6.52
CA GLU A 108 21.52 -27.49 -6.61
C GLU A 108 21.68 -26.66 -5.32
N VAL A 109 22.80 -26.86 -4.62
CA VAL A 109 23.06 -26.15 -3.37
C VAL A 109 23.30 -24.66 -3.68
N PRO A 110 22.57 -23.72 -3.03
CA PRO A 110 22.71 -22.28 -3.26
C PRO A 110 24.15 -21.80 -3.12
N GLN A 111 24.71 -21.30 -4.22
CA GLN A 111 26.14 -21.07 -4.36
C GLN A 111 26.49 -19.58 -4.38
N LEU A 112 27.45 -19.22 -3.53
CA LEU A 112 28.10 -17.93 -3.61
C LEU A 112 29.10 -17.94 -4.77
N CYS A 113 29.07 -16.87 -5.56
CA CYS A 113 29.87 -16.73 -6.76
C CYS A 113 30.64 -15.40 -6.74
N TRP A 114 31.86 -15.41 -7.26
CA TRP A 114 32.61 -14.20 -7.58
C TRP A 114 32.29 -13.76 -9.00
N LEU A 115 31.61 -12.62 -9.13
CA LEU A 115 31.47 -11.91 -10.40
C LEU A 115 32.63 -10.91 -10.54
N SER A 116 33.51 -11.16 -11.50
CA SER A 116 34.53 -10.19 -11.92
C SER A 116 34.03 -9.42 -13.14
N VAL A 117 34.01 -8.10 -13.05
CA VAL A 117 33.60 -7.18 -14.12
C VAL A 117 34.77 -6.29 -14.49
N LYS A 118 35.26 -6.42 -15.73
CA LYS A 118 36.32 -5.59 -16.27
C LYS A 118 35.77 -4.63 -17.31
N ILE A 119 35.79 -3.34 -17.00
CA ILE A 119 35.45 -2.27 -17.94
C ILE A 119 36.69 -2.02 -18.81
N ILE A 120 36.64 -2.38 -20.09
CA ILE A 120 37.80 -2.29 -20.98
C ILE A 120 37.93 -0.88 -21.55
N GLY A 121 36.88 -0.40 -22.22
CA GLY A 121 36.88 0.90 -22.89
C GLY A 121 35.55 1.17 -23.59
N MET A 122 35.38 2.39 -24.10
CA MET A 122 34.22 2.81 -24.88
C MET A 122 34.67 3.42 -26.21
N ARG A 123 33.78 3.49 -27.20
CA ARG A 123 34.05 4.05 -28.53
C ARG A 123 32.98 5.04 -28.92
N ASN A 124 33.37 6.06 -29.67
CA ASN A 124 32.50 7.09 -30.25
C ASN A 124 31.56 7.76 -29.22
N VAL A 125 32.08 8.01 -28.00
CA VAL A 125 31.35 8.68 -26.93
C VAL A 125 30.81 10.02 -27.44
N ARG A 126 29.51 10.23 -27.30
CA ARG A 126 28.87 11.50 -27.66
C ARG A 126 29.34 12.62 -26.74
N LYS A 127 29.38 13.84 -27.27
CA LYS A 127 29.77 15.05 -26.55
C LYS A 127 28.58 15.61 -25.78
N ALA A 128 28.61 15.62 -24.45
CA ALA A 128 27.62 16.34 -23.64
C ALA A 128 28.00 17.83 -23.51
N ASP A 129 29.24 18.11 -23.06
CA ASP A 129 29.75 19.46 -22.83
C ASP A 129 29.69 20.36 -24.08
N LEU A 130 29.43 21.66 -23.90
CA LEU A 130 29.41 22.64 -24.98
C LEU A 130 30.83 22.99 -25.50
N TRP A 131 31.89 22.89 -24.68
CA TRP A 131 33.24 23.37 -25.06
C TRP A 131 34.35 22.30 -25.06
N SER A 132 34.25 21.20 -24.32
CA SER A 132 35.23 20.10 -24.28
C SER A 132 34.83 18.89 -25.15
N GLN A 133 35.59 17.80 -25.18
CA GLN A 133 34.97 16.47 -25.32
C GLN A 133 34.68 15.94 -23.90
N THR A 134 33.77 14.98 -23.81
CA THR A 134 33.35 14.32 -22.55
C THR A 134 34.52 13.74 -21.74
N ASP A 135 34.49 14.03 -20.43
CA ASP A 135 35.38 13.55 -19.38
C ASP A 135 34.78 12.26 -18.79
N CYS A 136 35.00 11.16 -19.50
CA CYS A 136 34.17 9.96 -19.34
C CYS A 136 34.57 9.05 -18.17
N TYR A 137 33.59 8.59 -17.39
CA TYR A 137 33.73 7.46 -16.46
C TYR A 137 32.51 6.53 -16.48
N VAL A 138 32.68 5.32 -15.92
CA VAL A 138 31.60 4.33 -15.74
C VAL A 138 31.39 4.04 -14.25
N LYS A 139 30.15 4.21 -13.78
CA LYS A 139 29.64 3.71 -12.50
C LYS A 139 29.10 2.29 -12.66
N LEU A 140 29.39 1.44 -11.67
CA LEU A 140 28.92 0.06 -11.56
C LEU A 140 28.10 -0.09 -10.28
N TRP A 141 26.85 -0.53 -10.40
CA TRP A 141 25.95 -0.71 -9.28
C TRP A 141 25.29 -2.10 -9.32
N LEU A 142 25.34 -2.82 -8.19
CA LEU A 142 24.74 -4.14 -8.04
C LEU A 142 24.16 -4.26 -6.61
N PRO A 143 22.94 -3.77 -6.37
CA PRO A 143 22.40 -3.59 -5.01
C PRO A 143 22.21 -4.90 -4.24
N THR A 144 22.17 -6.04 -4.93
CA THR A 144 22.11 -7.38 -4.33
C THR A 144 23.41 -7.81 -3.67
N ALA A 145 24.54 -7.22 -4.07
CA ALA A 145 25.89 -7.50 -3.58
C ALA A 145 26.48 -6.34 -2.74
N SER A 146 26.25 -5.08 -3.15
CA SER A 146 26.77 -3.88 -2.49
C SER A 146 25.79 -2.71 -2.62
N ARG A 147 25.50 -2.01 -1.51
CA ARG A 147 24.82 -0.70 -1.54
C ARG A 147 25.70 0.46 -2.00
N GLN A 148 27.02 0.26 -2.11
CA GLN A 148 27.96 1.25 -2.64
C GLN A 148 28.20 0.99 -4.13
N GLU A 149 28.04 2.03 -4.95
CA GLU A 149 28.53 2.07 -6.33
C GLU A 149 30.06 1.94 -6.35
N ALA A 150 30.59 1.30 -7.39
CA ALA A 150 31.98 1.42 -7.79
C ALA A 150 32.09 2.33 -9.02
N GLN A 151 33.24 2.95 -9.24
CA GLN A 151 33.45 3.90 -10.34
C GLN A 151 34.85 3.71 -10.94
N THR A 152 34.97 3.74 -12.26
CA THR A 152 36.26 3.85 -12.95
C THR A 152 36.85 5.24 -12.78
N ARG A 153 38.15 5.38 -13.02
CA ARG A 153 38.77 6.71 -13.16
C ARG A 153 38.15 7.47 -14.32
N THR A 154 38.11 8.78 -14.18
CA THR A 154 37.71 9.70 -15.24
C THR A 154 38.79 9.79 -16.31
N VAL A 155 38.40 9.71 -17.58
CA VAL A 155 39.29 9.82 -18.74
C VAL A 155 38.92 11.08 -19.51
N HIS A 156 39.56 12.17 -19.11
CA HIS A 156 39.27 13.52 -19.59
C HIS A 156 39.39 13.68 -21.12
N ASN A 157 38.47 14.44 -21.71
CA ASN A 157 38.47 14.97 -23.06
C ASN A 157 38.65 13.90 -24.15
N CYS A 158 37.94 12.76 -24.02
CA CYS A 158 38.22 11.56 -24.80
C CYS A 158 36.97 10.90 -25.41
N ARG A 159 36.92 10.81 -26.75
CA ARG A 159 35.85 10.11 -27.51
C ARG A 159 35.94 8.58 -27.49
N SER A 160 37.05 8.01 -27.04
CA SER A 160 37.26 6.56 -26.98
C SER A 160 38.08 6.20 -25.74
N PRO A 161 37.52 6.39 -24.53
CA PRO A 161 38.22 6.17 -23.27
C PRO A 161 38.56 4.69 -23.07
N VAL A 162 39.68 4.41 -22.42
CA VAL A 162 40.17 3.05 -22.16
C VAL A 162 40.60 2.97 -20.69
N TRP A 163 39.80 2.29 -19.89
CA TRP A 163 40.02 2.16 -18.44
C TRP A 163 40.82 0.90 -18.09
N ASN A 164 40.43 -0.26 -18.65
CA ASN A 164 40.91 -1.59 -18.27
C ASN A 164 40.81 -1.93 -16.76
N GLU A 165 39.95 -1.23 -16.01
CA GLU A 165 39.77 -1.44 -14.57
C GLU A 165 38.83 -2.63 -14.29
N THR A 166 39.13 -3.38 -13.23
CA THR A 166 38.42 -4.62 -12.87
C THR A 166 37.87 -4.51 -11.45
N PHE A 167 36.59 -4.88 -11.30
CA PHE A 167 35.82 -4.85 -10.07
C PHE A 167 35.35 -6.27 -9.74
N HIS A 168 35.19 -6.59 -8.45
CA HIS A 168 34.78 -7.91 -7.99
C HIS A 168 33.58 -7.79 -7.05
N PHE A 169 32.53 -8.55 -7.32
CA PHE A 169 31.31 -8.62 -6.51
C PHE A 169 31.10 -10.04 -6.01
N LEU A 170 30.69 -10.19 -4.75
CA LEU A 170 30.28 -11.47 -4.18
C LEU A 170 28.74 -11.57 -4.28
N ILE A 171 28.26 -12.49 -5.10
CA ILE A 171 26.84 -12.65 -5.44
C ILE A 171 26.31 -14.02 -4.98
N GLN A 172 24.98 -14.13 -4.91
CA GLN A 172 24.25 -15.37 -4.62
C GLN A 172 23.51 -15.83 -5.88
N SER A 173 23.68 -17.08 -6.31
CA SER A 173 23.14 -17.60 -7.58
C SER A 173 21.61 -17.53 -7.67
N GLU A 174 20.93 -17.77 -6.54
CA GLU A 174 19.47 -17.81 -6.46
C GLU A 174 18.81 -16.43 -6.36
N VAL A 175 19.60 -15.35 -6.38
CA VAL A 175 19.11 -13.96 -6.35
C VAL A 175 19.15 -13.34 -7.75
N LYS A 176 18.18 -12.49 -8.08
CA LYS A 176 18.15 -11.76 -9.36
C LYS A 176 19.20 -10.63 -9.37
N ASN A 177 20.40 -10.96 -9.81
CA ASN A 177 21.53 -10.04 -9.90
C ASN A 177 21.50 -9.26 -11.23
N ILE A 178 20.97 -8.04 -11.22
CA ILE A 178 21.07 -7.10 -12.36
C ILE A 178 22.17 -6.07 -12.06
N LEU A 179 23.24 -6.11 -12.84
CA LEU A 179 24.31 -5.12 -12.79
C LEU A 179 23.92 -3.91 -13.64
N GLU A 180 24.02 -2.71 -13.07
CA GLU A 180 23.84 -1.46 -13.80
C GLU A 180 25.21 -0.84 -14.10
N LEU A 181 25.43 -0.48 -15.36
CA LEU A 181 26.63 0.18 -15.86
C LEU A 181 26.22 1.55 -16.39
N SER A 182 26.45 2.59 -15.60
CA SER A 182 26.05 3.97 -15.92
C SER A 182 27.24 4.76 -16.45
N VAL A 183 27.11 5.34 -17.65
CA VAL A 183 28.14 6.20 -18.26
C VAL A 183 27.82 7.65 -17.93
N CYS A 184 28.82 8.40 -17.48
CA CYS A 184 28.71 9.80 -17.07
C CYS A 184 29.83 10.67 -17.66
N ASP A 185 29.56 11.98 -17.74
CA ASP A 185 30.52 13.07 -17.95
C ASP A 185 30.88 13.67 -16.56
N GLU A 186 32.16 13.85 -16.23
CA GLU A 186 32.59 14.46 -14.95
C GLU A 186 32.61 15.99 -15.06
N ASP A 187 31.82 16.67 -14.23
CA ASP A 187 31.57 18.10 -14.41
C ASP A 187 32.14 18.94 -13.26
N THR A 188 32.93 19.97 -13.58
CA THR A 188 33.71 20.70 -12.55
C THR A 188 32.86 21.73 -11.77
N PHE A 189 31.76 22.20 -12.34
CA PHE A 189 30.93 23.28 -11.78
C PHE A 189 29.42 22.98 -11.77
N THR A 190 29.02 21.87 -12.39
CA THR A 190 27.64 21.37 -12.48
C THR A 190 27.59 19.93 -11.95
N PRO A 191 26.41 19.34 -11.72
CA PRO A 191 26.32 17.91 -11.41
C PRO A 191 26.61 17.07 -12.66
N ASP A 192 27.50 16.07 -12.54
CA ASP A 192 27.88 15.11 -13.59
C ASP A 192 26.73 14.70 -14.52
N ASP A 193 26.91 14.91 -15.82
CA ASP A 193 25.89 14.64 -16.83
C ASP A 193 25.73 13.13 -17.02
N HIS A 194 24.56 12.59 -16.64
CA HIS A 194 24.25 11.17 -16.80
C HIS A 194 23.86 10.86 -18.24
N LEU A 195 24.71 10.14 -18.96
CA LEU A 195 24.51 9.88 -20.38
C LEU A 195 23.54 8.72 -20.63
N MET A 196 23.69 7.61 -19.88
CA MET A 196 22.97 6.34 -20.10
C MET A 196 23.26 5.28 -19.02
N THR A 197 22.40 4.26 -18.92
CA THR A 197 22.64 3.03 -18.14
C THR A 197 22.41 1.78 -18.98
N VAL A 198 23.37 0.85 -19.01
CA VAL A 198 23.16 -0.54 -19.43
C VAL A 198 22.73 -1.36 -18.23
N ARG A 199 21.62 -2.09 -18.32
CA ARG A 199 21.19 -3.07 -17.30
C ARG A 199 21.47 -4.49 -17.79
N PHE A 200 22.39 -5.18 -17.12
CA PHE A 200 22.86 -6.50 -17.50
C PHE A 200 22.45 -7.57 -16.47
N ASP A 201 21.68 -8.56 -16.93
CA ASP A 201 21.30 -9.73 -16.14
C ASP A 201 22.47 -10.73 -16.06
N VAL A 202 23.05 -10.88 -14.88
CA VAL A 202 24.22 -11.73 -14.64
C VAL A 202 23.89 -13.22 -14.88
N ALA A 203 22.61 -13.62 -14.80
CA ALA A 203 22.17 -14.98 -15.10
C ALA A 203 22.37 -15.41 -16.57
N LYS A 204 22.84 -14.50 -17.44
CA LYS A 204 23.26 -14.78 -18.83
C LYS A 204 24.67 -15.39 -18.94
N ILE A 205 25.46 -15.37 -17.87
CA ILE A 205 26.84 -15.91 -17.83
C ILE A 205 26.81 -17.28 -17.13
N GLN A 206 27.46 -18.30 -17.69
CA GLN A 206 27.61 -19.58 -17.01
C GLN A 206 28.81 -19.57 -16.04
N PRO A 207 28.75 -20.28 -14.90
CA PRO A 207 29.90 -20.50 -14.04
C PRO A 207 31.12 -21.07 -14.76
N GLY A 208 32.30 -20.48 -14.53
CA GLY A 208 33.55 -20.80 -15.22
C GLY A 208 33.67 -20.22 -16.64
N GLU A 209 32.63 -19.55 -17.15
CA GLU A 209 32.67 -18.90 -18.46
C GLU A 209 33.26 -17.48 -18.37
N LYS A 210 34.14 -17.16 -19.32
CA LYS A 210 34.68 -15.81 -19.50
C LYS A 210 34.08 -15.16 -20.74
N VAL A 211 33.16 -14.22 -20.55
CA VAL A 211 32.36 -13.62 -21.62
C VAL A 211 32.80 -12.18 -21.86
N ARG A 212 33.09 -11.80 -23.11
CA ARG A 212 33.37 -10.41 -23.51
C ARG A 212 32.23 -9.90 -24.38
N LEU A 213 31.63 -8.78 -23.98
CA LEU A 213 30.47 -8.18 -24.61
C LEU A 213 30.78 -6.74 -25.04
N ASN A 214 30.34 -6.39 -26.24
CA ASN A 214 30.20 -5.00 -26.65
C ASN A 214 28.71 -4.66 -26.51
N PHE A 215 28.39 -3.69 -25.67
CA PHE A 215 27.05 -3.12 -25.60
C PHE A 215 26.97 -2.01 -26.65
N GLU A 216 26.12 -2.18 -27.65
CA GLU A 216 25.77 -1.14 -28.62
C GLU A 216 24.77 -0.17 -27.97
N LEU A 217 25.16 1.10 -27.85
CA LEU A 217 24.47 2.11 -27.05
C LEU A 217 23.77 3.15 -27.94
N ASN A 218 24.37 3.45 -29.08
CA ASN A 218 23.76 4.25 -30.14
C ASN A 218 24.20 3.73 -31.52
N PRO A 219 23.34 2.99 -32.24
CA PRO A 219 23.65 2.46 -33.57
C PRO A 219 24.01 3.51 -34.62
N GLU A 220 23.41 4.72 -34.53
CA GLU A 220 23.65 5.80 -35.51
C GLU A 220 25.06 6.38 -35.41
N ASN A 221 25.63 6.37 -34.20
CA ASN A 221 26.95 6.92 -33.91
C ASN A 221 28.02 5.85 -33.67
N GLN A 222 27.65 4.57 -33.72
CA GLN A 222 28.50 3.43 -33.33
C GLN A 222 29.09 3.61 -31.91
N GLU A 223 28.27 4.08 -30.98
CA GLU A 223 28.63 4.27 -29.58
C GLU A 223 28.61 2.90 -28.88
N GLU A 224 29.78 2.37 -28.50
CA GLU A 224 29.95 1.00 -27.99
C GLU A 224 30.72 0.99 -26.66
N LEU A 225 30.23 0.27 -25.65
CA LEU A 225 30.93 0.00 -24.38
C LEU A 225 31.39 -1.46 -24.31
N GLU A 226 32.69 -1.68 -24.18
CA GLU A 226 33.32 -3.01 -24.14
C GLU A 226 33.61 -3.46 -22.70
N VAL A 227 33.03 -4.60 -22.32
CA VAL A 227 33.10 -5.16 -20.97
C VAL A 227 33.44 -6.65 -21.02
N GLU A 228 34.27 -7.10 -20.10
CA GLU A 228 34.68 -8.49 -19.94
C GLU A 228 34.26 -9.01 -18.56
N PHE A 229 33.50 -10.10 -18.55
CA PHE A 229 32.93 -10.74 -17.38
C PHE A 229 33.55 -12.12 -17.14
N LEU A 230 33.65 -12.51 -15.87
CA LEU A 230 33.97 -13.86 -15.42
C LEU A 230 33.15 -14.16 -14.17
N LEU A 231 32.52 -15.33 -14.11
CA LEU A 231 31.71 -15.77 -12.97
C LEU A 231 32.27 -17.09 -12.42
N ASP A 232 32.86 -17.05 -11.22
CA ASP A 232 33.48 -18.22 -10.58
C ASP A 232 32.70 -18.65 -9.33
N ASN A 233 32.27 -19.92 -9.27
CA ASN A 233 31.64 -20.48 -8.06
C ASN A 233 32.68 -20.65 -6.94
N ILE A 234 32.30 -20.39 -5.69
CA ILE A 234 33.21 -20.51 -4.53
C ILE A 234 33.12 -21.93 -3.94
N PRO A 235 34.16 -22.78 -4.08
CA PRO A 235 34.07 -24.17 -3.63
C PRO A 235 33.96 -24.27 -2.11
N GLY A 236 32.99 -25.05 -1.62
CA GLY A 236 32.82 -25.34 -0.20
C GLY A 236 32.19 -24.22 0.64
N VAL A 237 31.68 -23.13 0.04
CA VAL A 237 30.96 -22.06 0.76
C VAL A 237 29.51 -21.95 0.27
N SER A 238 28.62 -22.66 0.95
CA SER A 238 27.17 -22.56 0.79
C SER A 238 26.56 -21.56 1.78
N GLU A 239 25.59 -20.76 1.35
CA GLU A 239 24.80 -19.86 2.21
C GLU A 239 23.43 -20.47 2.53
N LYS A 240 22.96 -20.38 3.78
CA LYS A 240 21.60 -20.83 4.14
C LYS A 240 20.56 -19.76 3.80
N ILE A 241 20.07 -19.77 2.56
CA ILE A 241 18.92 -18.96 2.13
C ILE A 241 17.57 -19.61 2.48
N ILE A 242 16.49 -18.83 2.48
CA ILE A 242 15.10 -19.28 2.58
C ILE A 242 14.28 -18.57 1.49
N THR A 243 13.47 -19.30 0.70
CA THR A 243 12.72 -18.73 -0.43
C THR A 243 11.39 -19.44 -0.68
N ASN A 244 10.47 -18.73 -1.34
CA ASN A 244 9.24 -19.27 -1.96
C ASN A 244 9.31 -19.32 -3.51
N GLY A 245 10.51 -19.16 -4.09
CA GLY A 245 10.73 -19.07 -5.54
C GLY A 245 10.54 -17.65 -6.12
N VAL A 246 10.16 -16.67 -5.30
CA VAL A 246 9.94 -15.26 -5.71
C VAL A 246 10.73 -14.29 -4.84
N LEU A 247 10.67 -14.42 -3.52
CA LEU A 247 11.52 -13.68 -2.57
C LEU A 247 12.54 -14.60 -1.89
N VAL A 248 13.70 -14.05 -1.55
CA VAL A 248 14.83 -14.70 -0.89
C VAL A 248 15.18 -13.94 0.38
N SER A 249 15.11 -14.62 1.53
CA SER A 249 15.85 -14.23 2.74
C SER A 249 17.26 -14.76 2.64
N ARG A 250 18.24 -13.86 2.73
CA ARG A 250 19.66 -14.17 2.87
C ARG A 250 20.01 -14.63 4.28
N GLU A 251 21.24 -15.13 4.47
CA GLU A 251 21.77 -15.44 5.80
C GLU A 251 22.20 -14.14 6.50
N VAL A 252 21.71 -13.94 7.73
CA VAL A 252 21.94 -12.72 8.52
C VAL A 252 22.91 -13.01 9.66
N SER A 253 23.90 -12.13 9.84
CA SER A 253 24.77 -12.09 11.01
C SER A 253 24.44 -10.88 11.88
N CYS A 254 24.80 -10.94 13.17
CA CYS A 254 24.76 -9.81 14.09
C CYS A 254 26.20 -9.43 14.49
N LEU A 255 26.62 -8.21 14.17
CA LEU A 255 27.87 -7.64 14.67
C LEU A 255 27.59 -6.85 15.95
N GLU A 256 28.03 -7.34 17.09
CA GLU A 256 28.09 -6.53 18.31
C GLU A 256 29.35 -5.66 18.31
N VAL A 257 29.21 -4.36 18.59
CA VAL A 257 30.34 -3.45 18.80
C VAL A 257 30.31 -2.98 20.25
N HIS A 258 31.35 -3.35 21.00
CA HIS A 258 31.54 -3.11 22.44
C HIS A 258 32.60 -2.02 22.65
N VAL A 259 32.21 -0.90 23.26
CA VAL A 259 33.11 0.20 23.62
C VAL A 259 33.31 0.22 25.13
N ASN A 260 34.53 -0.07 25.57
CA ASN A 260 34.91 -0.21 26.97
C ASN A 260 35.76 0.98 27.41
N GLU A 261 35.53 1.53 28.61
CA GLU A 261 36.47 2.49 29.22
C GLU A 261 37.67 1.76 29.83
N THR A 262 38.91 2.15 29.46
CA THR A 262 40.13 1.56 30.03
C THR A 262 40.62 2.38 31.23
N LYS A 263 40.90 1.69 32.35
CA LYS A 263 41.16 2.35 33.65
C LYS A 263 42.48 3.15 33.68
N LYS A 264 42.46 4.44 33.30
CA LYS A 264 43.41 5.48 33.77
C LYS A 264 42.96 6.92 33.48
N LYS A 265 43.10 7.78 34.51
CA LYS A 265 42.85 9.25 34.57
C LYS A 265 41.38 9.71 34.42
N ASN A 266 41.06 10.79 35.12
CA ASN A 266 39.71 11.36 35.22
C ASN A 266 39.28 12.03 33.90
N SER A 267 38.51 11.32 33.06
CA SER A 267 37.87 11.91 31.88
C SER A 267 36.54 12.57 32.25
N TYR A 268 36.57 13.87 32.56
CA TYR A 268 35.35 14.69 32.66
C TYR A 268 34.68 14.97 31.30
N LYS A 269 35.27 14.51 30.19
CA LYS A 269 34.75 14.74 28.84
C LYS A 269 33.86 13.58 28.40
N ARG A 270 32.67 13.93 27.89
CA ARG A 270 31.88 13.07 27.00
C ARG A 270 32.70 12.75 25.75
N ARG A 271 32.68 11.49 25.33
CA ARG A 271 33.23 10.99 24.07
C ARG A 271 32.10 10.35 23.29
N ASP A 272 31.89 10.84 22.07
CA ASP A 272 30.87 10.35 21.15
C ASP A 272 31.56 9.57 20.02
N PHE A 273 31.02 8.41 19.70
CA PHE A 273 31.50 7.48 18.69
C PHE A 273 30.35 7.18 17.72
N THR A 274 30.54 7.42 16.43
CA THR A 274 29.55 7.08 15.41
C THR A 274 30.01 5.85 14.65
N PHE A 275 29.16 4.83 14.60
CA PHE A 275 29.39 3.56 13.92
C PHE A 275 28.42 3.44 12.75
N THR A 276 28.93 3.28 11.52
CA THR A 276 28.13 3.15 10.30
C THR A 276 28.47 1.86 9.57
N MET A 277 27.46 1.02 9.31
CA MET A 277 27.56 -0.26 8.59
C MET A 277 26.51 -0.28 7.47
N LYS A 278 26.83 0.33 6.33
CA LYS A 278 25.89 0.45 5.21
C LYS A 278 25.46 -0.94 4.69
N GLY A 279 24.15 -1.12 4.54
CA GLY A 279 23.54 -2.43 4.23
C GLY A 279 23.09 -3.24 5.44
N SER A 280 23.34 -2.79 6.67
CA SER A 280 22.66 -3.32 7.86
C SER A 280 21.23 -2.76 7.99
N TYR A 281 20.42 -3.36 8.86
CA TYR A 281 19.09 -2.89 9.24
C TYR A 281 19.10 -1.46 9.83
N GLU A 282 20.08 -1.19 10.69
CA GLU A 282 20.24 0.03 11.51
C GLU A 282 20.99 1.16 10.78
N GLU A 283 21.84 0.80 9.82
CA GLU A 283 22.83 1.63 9.11
C GLU A 283 23.84 2.43 9.95
N THR A 284 23.40 3.27 10.89
CA THR A 284 24.26 4.15 11.71
C THR A 284 23.76 4.22 13.15
N GLN A 285 24.68 4.06 14.12
CA GLN A 285 24.38 4.20 15.55
C GLN A 285 25.48 4.97 16.29
N ASP A 286 25.07 5.81 17.24
CA ASP A 286 25.97 6.60 18.09
C ASP A 286 26.07 6.00 19.50
N ILE A 287 27.29 5.97 20.05
CA ILE A 287 27.58 5.62 21.45
C ILE A 287 28.25 6.80 22.14
N SER A 288 27.81 7.08 23.38
CA SER A 288 28.37 8.14 24.23
C SER A 288 28.91 7.57 25.55
N ILE A 289 30.19 7.80 25.85
CA ILE A 289 30.82 7.49 27.15
C ILE A 289 31.12 8.81 27.87
N GLY A 290 30.91 8.89 29.19
CA GLY A 290 31.12 10.14 29.95
C GLY A 290 31.03 10.01 31.47
N PRO A 291 31.22 11.09 32.23
CA PRO A 291 31.45 11.05 33.69
C PRO A 291 30.25 10.60 34.57
N HIS A 292 29.17 10.10 33.98
CA HIS A 292 28.02 9.51 34.68
C HIS A 292 27.82 8.01 34.38
N SER A 293 28.55 7.42 33.43
CA SER A 293 28.66 5.96 33.34
C SER A 293 29.59 5.45 34.45
N GLY A 294 29.13 4.47 35.24
CA GLY A 294 29.91 3.90 36.34
C GLY A 294 31.23 3.24 35.87
N PRO A 295 32.29 3.28 36.68
CA PRO A 295 33.64 2.89 36.25
C PRO A 295 33.73 1.41 35.87
N GLY A 296 34.05 1.14 34.60
CA GLY A 296 34.12 -0.22 34.04
C GLY A 296 32.85 -0.69 33.31
N ARG A 297 31.93 0.21 32.98
CA ARG A 297 30.79 -0.06 32.10
C ARG A 297 31.25 -0.18 30.63
N SER A 298 30.69 -1.15 29.90
CA SER A 298 30.79 -1.26 28.44
C SER A 298 29.47 -0.78 27.86
N GLU A 299 29.51 0.11 26.86
CA GLU A 299 28.35 0.36 26.00
C GLU A 299 28.44 -0.56 24.78
N THR A 300 27.28 -1.04 24.30
CA THR A 300 27.21 -2.02 23.23
C THR A 300 26.13 -1.62 22.22
N THR A 301 26.49 -1.64 20.93
CA THR A 301 25.57 -1.49 19.79
C THR A 301 25.60 -2.77 18.94
N ARG A 302 24.58 -2.98 18.11
CA ARG A 302 24.40 -4.18 17.28
C ARG A 302 24.03 -3.80 15.87
N PHE A 303 24.63 -4.46 14.88
CA PHE A 303 24.28 -4.29 13.47
C PHE A 303 23.88 -5.64 12.85
N HIS A 304 22.69 -5.71 12.26
CA HIS A 304 22.20 -6.92 11.58
C HIS A 304 22.34 -6.77 10.07
N TYR A 305 23.10 -7.66 9.42
CA TYR A 305 23.54 -7.50 8.03
C TYR A 305 23.55 -8.84 7.27
N ILE A 306 23.56 -8.80 5.93
CA ILE A 306 23.75 -10.00 5.11
C ILE A 306 25.18 -10.51 5.30
N LYS A 307 25.32 -11.68 5.91
CA LYS A 307 26.61 -12.28 6.29
C LYS A 307 27.66 -12.27 5.17
N HIS A 308 27.21 -12.50 3.93
CA HIS A 308 28.06 -12.61 2.75
C HIS A 308 28.09 -11.36 1.84
N SER A 309 27.56 -10.20 2.26
CA SER A 309 27.60 -8.95 1.45
C SER A 309 28.83 -8.07 1.72
N GLN A 310 29.96 -8.66 2.12
CA GLN A 310 31.25 -8.00 2.40
C GLN A 310 31.15 -6.64 3.13
N PRO A 311 30.46 -6.59 4.29
CA PRO A 311 30.21 -5.33 4.98
C PRO A 311 31.50 -4.64 5.44
N ARG A 312 31.39 -3.34 5.64
CA ARG A 312 32.47 -2.49 6.16
C ARG A 312 31.91 -1.66 7.30
N LEU A 313 32.45 -1.83 8.51
CA LEU A 313 32.15 -0.93 9.63
C LEU A 313 33.04 0.31 9.48
N LEU A 314 32.42 1.45 9.25
CA LEU A 314 33.04 2.77 9.35
C LEU A 314 32.86 3.28 10.78
N MET A 315 33.93 3.80 11.38
CA MET A 315 33.92 4.32 12.74
C MET A 315 34.49 5.74 12.77
N THR A 316 33.67 6.72 13.14
CA THR A 316 34.08 8.10 13.39
C THR A 316 34.43 8.27 14.86
N LEU A 317 35.59 8.83 15.14
CA LEU A 317 36.20 8.86 16.47
C LEU A 317 36.12 10.22 17.17
N PRO A 318 36.03 10.25 18.51
CA PRO A 318 36.15 11.47 19.29
C PRO A 318 37.54 12.09 19.10
N LYS A 319 37.60 13.42 18.96
CA LYS A 319 38.87 14.15 18.73
C LYS A 319 39.81 14.04 19.95
N GLU A 320 40.88 13.26 19.83
CA GLU A 320 41.99 13.21 20.79
C GLU A 320 43.35 13.50 20.08
N ARG A 321 44.36 13.91 20.86
CA ARG A 321 45.66 14.32 20.33
C ARG A 321 46.60 13.13 20.17
N PHE A 322 46.88 12.74 18.93
CA PHE A 322 47.90 11.72 18.64
C PHE A 322 49.31 12.23 18.98
N LEU A 323 50.01 11.55 19.90
CA LEU A 323 51.39 11.83 20.25
C LEU A 323 52.37 11.16 19.26
N SER A 324 52.68 11.85 18.16
CA SER A 324 53.86 11.55 17.35
C SER A 324 55.16 11.91 18.09
N CYS A 325 56.25 11.18 17.84
CA CYS A 325 57.52 11.35 18.54
C CYS A 325 58.08 12.79 18.49
N PRO A 326 58.71 13.29 19.57
CA PRO A 326 59.21 14.67 19.65
C PRO A 326 60.48 14.85 18.81
N GLY A 327 60.33 15.09 17.49
CA GLY A 327 61.48 15.13 16.58
C GLY A 327 61.33 15.80 15.21
N SER A 328 60.16 16.33 14.82
CA SER A 328 60.05 17.10 13.56
C SER A 328 58.90 18.11 13.57
N GLY A 329 59.19 19.37 13.22
CA GLY A 329 58.16 20.41 13.09
C GLY A 329 57.39 20.30 11.77
N ARG A 330 56.12 19.87 11.83
CA ARG A 330 55.09 20.11 10.81
C ARG A 330 53.78 20.51 11.47
N ARG A 331 52.86 21.09 10.69
CA ARG A 331 51.61 21.71 11.16
C ARG A 331 50.72 20.69 11.87
N GLU A 332 49.95 21.15 12.87
CA GLU A 332 48.76 20.42 13.34
C GLU A 332 47.83 20.17 12.14
N MET A 333 47.33 18.93 12.02
CA MET A 333 46.37 18.55 10.99
C MET A 333 45.18 17.89 11.69
N ASP A 334 44.04 18.57 11.64
CA ASP A 334 42.81 18.19 12.36
C ASP A 334 42.09 17.09 11.56
N VAL A 335 42.36 15.82 11.89
CA VAL A 335 41.84 14.66 11.15
C VAL A 335 41.00 13.78 12.07
N SER A 336 39.67 13.85 11.90
CA SER A 336 38.75 12.80 12.34
C SER A 336 38.88 11.61 11.40
N SER A 337 39.83 10.71 11.69
CA SER A 337 40.09 9.52 10.86
C SER A 337 38.94 8.52 10.98
N ALA A 338 38.12 8.42 9.92
CA ALA A 338 37.16 7.35 9.77
C ALA A 338 37.90 6.01 9.58
N LEU A 339 37.85 5.12 10.58
CA LEU A 339 38.45 3.79 10.46
C LEU A 339 37.47 2.86 9.75
N ALA A 340 37.90 2.24 8.65
CA ALA A 340 37.12 1.23 7.93
C ALA A 340 37.61 -0.18 8.28
N VAL A 341 36.74 -1.01 8.85
CA VAL A 341 37.04 -2.40 9.20
C VAL A 341 36.45 -3.34 8.14
N PRO A 342 37.27 -4.07 7.36
CA PRO A 342 36.80 -5.10 6.44
C PRO A 342 36.64 -6.45 7.17
N PHE A 343 35.48 -7.10 7.05
CA PHE A 343 35.15 -8.32 7.81
C PHE A 343 35.45 -9.63 7.07
N GLN A 344 36.45 -9.66 6.18
CA GLN A 344 36.78 -10.86 5.39
C GLN A 344 37.48 -11.99 6.18
N SER A 345 37.74 -11.82 7.50
CA SER A 345 38.45 -12.82 8.30
C SER A 345 38.20 -12.74 9.83
N LEU A 346 36.95 -12.55 10.28
CA LEU A 346 36.63 -12.77 11.70
C LEU A 346 36.42 -14.27 11.95
N ASP A 347 37.12 -14.82 12.93
CA ASP A 347 36.78 -16.13 13.51
C ASP A 347 35.42 -16.00 14.21
N LEU A 348 34.40 -16.74 13.74
CA LEU A 348 33.05 -16.68 14.31
C LEU A 348 33.06 -16.89 15.84
N GLY A 349 32.35 -16.03 16.56
CA GLY A 349 32.24 -16.08 18.02
C GLY A 349 33.51 -15.69 18.80
N LYS A 350 34.54 -15.11 18.17
CA LYS A 350 35.68 -14.52 18.89
C LYS A 350 35.56 -13.00 18.95
N LYS A 351 35.59 -12.45 20.17
CA LYS A 351 35.67 -11.00 20.40
C LYS A 351 37.05 -10.47 20.00
N VAL A 352 37.11 -9.61 18.98
CA VAL A 352 38.34 -9.02 18.44
C VAL A 352 38.41 -7.54 18.82
N THR A 353 39.50 -7.11 19.47
CA THR A 353 39.80 -5.68 19.62
C THR A 353 40.16 -5.10 18.25
N VAL A 354 39.31 -4.19 17.75
CA VAL A 354 39.55 -3.45 16.50
C VAL A 354 40.51 -2.29 16.74
N MET A 355 40.35 -1.58 17.88
CA MET A 355 41.15 -0.40 18.16
C MET A 355 41.19 -0.09 19.66
N ARG A 356 42.31 0.47 20.12
CA ARG A 356 42.54 0.86 21.52
C ARG A 356 43.15 2.26 21.58
N GLY A 357 42.41 3.21 22.14
CA GLY A 357 42.90 4.57 22.42
C GLY A 357 43.61 4.67 23.77
N GLU A 358 43.96 5.89 24.21
CA GLU A 358 44.62 6.10 25.51
C GLU A 358 43.74 5.72 26.72
N SER A 359 42.41 5.65 26.52
CA SER A 359 41.41 5.59 27.59
C SER A 359 40.16 4.77 27.24
N TYR A 360 40.12 4.13 26.07
CA TYR A 360 38.99 3.32 25.63
C TYR A 360 39.46 2.18 24.71
N GLU A 361 38.64 1.13 24.61
CA GLU A 361 38.88 -0.04 23.76
C GLU A 361 37.60 -0.42 23.01
N VAL A 362 37.68 -0.36 21.67
CA VAL A 362 36.63 -0.78 20.74
C VAL A 362 36.91 -2.22 20.31
N SER A 363 35.93 -3.08 20.55
CA SER A 363 36.02 -4.52 20.29
C SER A 363 34.73 -5.00 19.65
N VAL A 364 34.82 -5.92 18.69
CA VAL A 364 33.67 -6.46 17.96
C VAL A 364 33.51 -7.95 18.21
N ASN A 365 32.28 -8.45 18.16
CA ASN A 365 31.95 -9.87 18.21
C ASN A 365 30.93 -10.17 17.11
N GLU A 366 31.15 -11.19 16.28
CA GLU A 366 30.14 -11.65 15.33
C GLU A 366 29.38 -12.85 15.92
N GLU A 367 28.07 -12.68 16.08
CA GLU A 367 27.14 -13.72 16.47
C GLU A 367 26.27 -14.12 15.27
N ASN A 368 26.16 -15.42 15.00
CA ASN A 368 25.32 -15.92 13.92
C ASN A 368 23.84 -15.84 14.34
N SER A 369 23.10 -14.85 13.83
CA SER A 369 21.70 -14.59 14.15
C SER A 369 20.74 -15.49 13.37
N CYS A 370 21.04 -16.80 13.34
CA CYS A 370 20.23 -17.87 12.76
C CYS A 370 18.94 -18.13 13.57
N LYS A 371 18.07 -17.12 13.62
CA LYS A 371 16.64 -17.28 13.89
C LYS A 371 15.93 -17.70 12.60
N ASP A 372 14.86 -18.46 12.76
CA ASP A 372 13.86 -18.67 11.72
C ASP A 372 13.15 -17.33 11.38
N LEU A 373 12.33 -17.32 10.33
CA LEU A 373 11.60 -16.12 9.91
C LEU A 373 10.39 -15.86 10.80
N ASP A 374 10.20 -14.61 11.22
CA ASP A 374 8.92 -14.13 11.78
C ASP A 374 7.87 -13.90 10.66
N LEU A 375 8.33 -13.79 9.41
CA LEU A 375 7.52 -13.63 8.19
C LEU A 375 7.35 -14.96 7.46
N ARG A 376 6.13 -15.22 6.99
CA ARG A 376 5.77 -16.41 6.19
C ARG A 376 6.02 -16.16 4.70
N LEU A 377 6.86 -16.99 4.08
CA LEU A 377 7.05 -17.05 2.63
C LEU A 377 6.34 -18.29 2.04
N GLY A 378 5.34 -18.07 1.19
CA GLY A 378 4.63 -19.10 0.43
C GLY A 378 3.22 -18.66 -0.01
N PHE A 379 2.81 -19.03 -1.23
CA PHE A 379 1.50 -18.67 -1.80
C PHE A 379 0.31 -19.40 -1.16
N GLY A 380 0.57 -20.59 -0.60
CA GLY A 380 -0.35 -21.36 0.24
C GLY A 380 -1.07 -20.53 1.32
N LEU A 381 -2.27 -20.96 1.69
CA LEU A 381 -2.99 -20.43 2.85
C LEU A 381 -2.24 -20.77 4.15
N CYS A 382 -2.30 -19.91 5.16
CA CYS A 382 -1.76 -20.21 6.49
C CYS A 382 -2.46 -21.41 7.15
N ALA A 383 -1.83 -21.99 8.18
CA ALA A 383 -2.37 -23.16 8.86
C ALA A 383 -3.70 -22.86 9.57
N GLU A 384 -3.87 -21.61 9.99
CA GLU A 384 -5.03 -21.05 10.66
C GLU A 384 -6.22 -20.93 9.69
N GLU A 385 -6.01 -20.46 8.46
CA GLU A 385 -7.05 -20.44 7.43
C GLU A 385 -7.39 -21.87 6.95
N GLN A 386 -6.40 -22.76 6.85
CA GLN A 386 -6.64 -24.18 6.56
C GLN A 386 -7.46 -24.86 7.67
N ASP A 387 -7.28 -24.49 8.93
CA ASP A 387 -8.11 -24.99 10.03
C ASP A 387 -9.51 -24.36 10.02
N PHE A 388 -9.61 -23.04 9.77
CA PHE A 388 -10.87 -22.33 9.57
C PHE A 388 -11.73 -22.99 8.48
N ILE A 389 -11.19 -23.24 7.28
CA ILE A 389 -12.01 -23.72 6.16
C ILE A 389 -12.56 -25.13 6.40
N ARG A 390 -11.78 -26.02 7.05
CA ARG A 390 -12.23 -27.36 7.48
C ARG A 390 -13.33 -27.31 8.54
N LYS A 391 -13.33 -26.28 9.40
CA LYS A 391 -14.40 -26.02 10.37
C LYS A 391 -15.63 -25.43 9.67
N ARG A 392 -15.45 -24.35 8.91
CA ARG A 392 -16.53 -23.63 8.20
C ARG A 392 -17.28 -24.52 7.23
N LYS A 393 -16.58 -25.42 6.50
CA LYS A 393 -17.22 -26.40 5.60
C LYS A 393 -18.29 -27.27 6.28
N LYS A 394 -18.19 -27.54 7.58
CA LYS A 394 -19.20 -28.32 8.32
C LYS A 394 -20.48 -27.51 8.55
N VAL A 395 -20.35 -26.21 8.80
CA VAL A 395 -21.48 -25.26 8.87
C VAL A 395 -22.12 -25.11 7.49
N VAL A 396 -21.30 -24.88 6.46
CA VAL A 396 -21.74 -24.74 5.07
C VAL A 396 -22.46 -26.00 4.56
N ALA A 397 -21.96 -27.21 4.89
CA ALA A 397 -22.62 -28.46 4.52
C ALA A 397 -24.05 -28.58 5.11
N ALA A 398 -24.20 -28.28 6.41
CA ALA A 398 -25.50 -28.31 7.08
C ALA A 398 -26.44 -27.21 6.55
N ALA A 399 -25.91 -26.02 6.29
CA ALA A 399 -26.68 -24.91 5.70
C ALA A 399 -27.17 -25.25 4.29
N LEU A 400 -26.29 -25.72 3.40
CA LEU A 400 -26.63 -26.12 2.03
C LEU A 400 -27.66 -27.25 2.01
N LYS A 401 -27.57 -28.25 2.90
CA LYS A 401 -28.58 -29.31 3.01
C LYS A 401 -29.97 -28.75 3.32
N ASN A 402 -30.06 -27.83 4.27
CA ASN A 402 -31.32 -27.20 4.66
C ASN A 402 -31.86 -26.26 3.57
N VAL A 403 -30.98 -25.48 2.94
CA VAL A 403 -31.32 -24.41 1.98
C VAL A 403 -31.64 -24.93 0.58
N LEU A 404 -30.98 -26.01 0.13
CA LEU A 404 -31.22 -26.67 -1.15
C LEU A 404 -32.09 -27.93 -1.04
N HIS A 405 -32.52 -28.29 0.17
CA HIS A 405 -33.33 -29.47 0.48
C HIS A 405 -32.71 -30.78 -0.04
N LEU A 406 -31.43 -31.01 0.28
CA LEU A 406 -30.68 -32.20 -0.16
C LEU A 406 -31.04 -33.43 0.68
N ASP A 407 -31.30 -34.56 0.03
CA ASP A 407 -31.61 -35.85 0.69
C ASP A 407 -30.42 -36.36 1.54
N GLU A 408 -29.19 -36.18 1.04
CA GLU A 408 -27.95 -36.70 1.61
C GLU A 408 -27.07 -35.59 2.22
N ASP A 409 -26.22 -35.95 3.18
CA ASP A 409 -25.21 -35.05 3.76
C ASP A 409 -23.99 -34.91 2.84
N LEU A 410 -23.62 -33.66 2.52
CA LEU A 410 -22.46 -33.34 1.69
C LEU A 410 -21.15 -33.75 2.39
N GLN A 411 -20.30 -34.47 1.65
CA GLN A 411 -18.94 -34.79 2.07
C GLN A 411 -18.03 -33.56 1.93
N GLU A 412 -16.91 -33.50 2.67
CA GLU A 412 -16.07 -32.28 2.74
C GLU A 412 -15.54 -31.80 1.38
N ASP A 413 -15.30 -32.72 0.45
CA ASP A 413 -14.91 -32.45 -0.93
C ASP A 413 -16.08 -31.98 -1.84
N GLU A 414 -17.31 -32.33 -1.46
CA GLU A 414 -18.55 -31.92 -2.14
C GLU A 414 -19.06 -30.54 -1.70
N VAL A 415 -18.55 -30.00 -0.59
CA VAL A 415 -18.90 -28.66 -0.11
C VAL A 415 -18.23 -27.58 -0.97
N PRO A 416 -19.00 -26.75 -1.71
CA PRO A 416 -18.46 -25.61 -2.44
C PRO A 416 -18.00 -24.49 -1.51
N VAL A 417 -16.99 -23.75 -1.93
CA VAL A 417 -16.51 -22.55 -1.24
C VAL A 417 -17.23 -21.35 -1.82
N VAL A 418 -18.10 -20.73 -1.02
CA VAL A 418 -18.88 -19.55 -1.41
C VAL A 418 -18.23 -18.30 -0.82
N ALA A 419 -18.09 -17.24 -1.60
CA ALA A 419 -17.62 -15.94 -1.14
C ALA A 419 -18.64 -14.83 -1.42
N VAL A 420 -18.75 -13.87 -0.51
CA VAL A 420 -19.36 -12.56 -0.76
C VAL A 420 -18.24 -11.55 -0.99
N VAL A 421 -18.36 -10.78 -2.07
CA VAL A 421 -17.47 -9.66 -2.41
C VAL A 421 -18.29 -8.40 -2.58
N THR A 422 -17.63 -7.24 -2.55
CA THR A 422 -18.31 -5.95 -2.59
C THR A 422 -17.61 -4.94 -3.50
N ALA A 423 -18.37 -3.93 -3.92
CA ALA A 423 -17.87 -2.66 -4.41
C ALA A 423 -18.38 -1.54 -3.50
N ALA A 424 -17.56 -0.55 -3.16
CA ALA A 424 -17.84 0.40 -2.09
C ALA A 424 -18.48 1.73 -2.54
N GLY A 425 -18.85 2.54 -1.54
CA GLY A 425 -19.72 3.70 -1.73
C GLY A 425 -19.93 4.62 -0.52
N GLY A 426 -19.03 4.63 0.46
CA GLY A 426 -19.24 5.41 1.69
C GLY A 426 -20.35 4.84 2.57
N VAL A 427 -21.07 5.70 3.30
CA VAL A 427 -22.19 5.27 4.16
C VAL A 427 -23.28 4.52 3.36
N ARG A 428 -23.44 4.79 2.06
CA ARG A 428 -24.32 4.03 1.16
C ARG A 428 -23.95 2.55 1.15
N SER A 429 -22.67 2.23 0.94
CA SER A 429 -22.22 0.83 0.91
C SER A 429 -22.27 0.16 2.28
N MET A 430 -22.04 0.92 3.35
CA MET A 430 -22.19 0.41 4.72
C MET A 430 -23.65 -0.01 4.98
N THR A 431 -24.61 0.91 4.79
CA THR A 431 -26.06 0.65 4.97
C THR A 431 -26.58 -0.43 4.02
N ALA A 432 -26.14 -0.43 2.75
CA ALA A 432 -26.54 -1.43 1.77
C ALA A 432 -26.04 -2.84 2.14
N MET A 433 -24.79 -2.98 2.58
CA MET A 433 -24.22 -4.25 3.03
C MET A 433 -24.96 -4.82 4.24
N PHE A 434 -25.37 -3.99 5.19
CA PHE A 434 -26.25 -4.42 6.29
C PHE A 434 -27.59 -4.98 5.79
N GLY A 435 -28.21 -4.34 4.78
CA GLY A 435 -29.46 -4.82 4.18
C GLY A 435 -29.31 -6.14 3.43
N SER A 436 -28.25 -6.28 2.64
CA SER A 436 -27.93 -7.51 1.90
C SER A 436 -27.60 -8.68 2.83
N LEU A 437 -26.79 -8.46 3.88
CA LEU A 437 -26.44 -9.50 4.86
C LEU A 437 -27.66 -9.94 5.68
N LEU A 438 -28.55 -9.02 6.04
CA LEU A 438 -29.83 -9.35 6.69
C LEU A 438 -30.68 -10.27 5.81
N ALA A 439 -30.81 -9.98 4.52
CA ALA A 439 -31.52 -10.87 3.60
C ALA A 439 -30.83 -12.22 3.40
N LEU A 440 -29.49 -12.27 3.30
CA LEU A 440 -28.76 -13.54 3.23
C LEU A 440 -28.94 -14.38 4.50
N GLN A 441 -29.09 -13.76 5.68
CA GLN A 441 -29.45 -14.45 6.92
C GLN A 441 -30.91 -14.95 6.89
N GLU A 442 -31.87 -14.11 6.48
CA GLU A 442 -33.29 -14.50 6.36
C GLU A 442 -33.52 -15.64 5.32
N LEU A 443 -32.62 -15.78 4.35
CA LEU A 443 -32.60 -16.90 3.39
C LEU A 443 -31.89 -18.17 3.89
N GLY A 444 -31.17 -18.11 5.02
CA GLY A 444 -30.25 -19.17 5.47
C GLY A 444 -28.96 -19.30 4.64
N VAL A 445 -28.75 -18.42 3.66
CA VAL A 445 -27.60 -18.44 2.76
C VAL A 445 -26.33 -17.93 3.43
N LEU A 446 -26.43 -17.07 4.46
CA LEU A 446 -25.26 -16.53 5.18
C LEU A 446 -24.39 -17.63 5.80
N ASP A 447 -24.99 -18.74 6.25
CA ASP A 447 -24.25 -19.91 6.75
C ASP A 447 -23.61 -20.77 5.65
N CYS A 448 -24.06 -20.61 4.40
CA CYS A 448 -23.40 -21.20 3.24
C CYS A 448 -22.14 -20.42 2.81
N VAL A 449 -21.95 -19.18 3.29
CA VAL A 449 -20.82 -18.32 2.94
C VAL A 449 -19.56 -18.72 3.74
N SER A 450 -18.43 -18.89 3.05
CA SER A 450 -17.10 -19.06 3.65
C SER A 450 -16.31 -17.74 3.66
N TYR A 451 -16.26 -17.07 2.50
CA TYR A 451 -15.65 -15.76 2.22
C TYR A 451 -16.53 -14.54 2.54
N ILE A 452 -16.10 -13.53 3.32
CA ILE A 452 -16.60 -12.16 3.14
C ILE A 452 -15.39 -11.24 2.92
N SER A 453 -15.29 -10.65 1.72
CA SER A 453 -14.27 -9.65 1.43
C SER A 453 -14.83 -8.25 1.16
N GLY A 454 -14.15 -7.23 1.70
CA GLY A 454 -14.57 -5.83 1.60
C GLY A 454 -13.43 -4.84 1.48
N LEU A 455 -13.79 -3.67 0.97
CA LEU A 455 -12.95 -2.51 0.69
C LEU A 455 -13.62 -1.22 1.18
N SER A 456 -12.83 -0.18 1.46
CA SER A 456 -13.35 1.15 1.81
C SER A 456 -14.45 1.10 2.88
N ALA A 457 -15.53 1.87 2.73
CA ALA A 457 -16.64 1.91 3.68
C ALA A 457 -17.48 0.62 3.82
N THR A 458 -17.19 -0.46 3.10
CA THR A 458 -17.75 -1.79 3.43
C THR A 458 -16.97 -2.47 4.55
N THR A 459 -15.69 -2.11 4.74
CA THR A 459 -14.90 -2.55 5.90
C THR A 459 -15.53 -2.11 7.22
N TRP A 460 -16.21 -0.95 7.24
CA TRP A 460 -16.95 -0.43 8.42
C TRP A 460 -18.14 -1.30 8.84
N THR A 461 -18.78 -2.00 7.89
CA THR A 461 -19.81 -3.01 8.22
C THR A 461 -19.16 -4.27 8.76
N MET A 462 -18.02 -4.67 8.20
CA MET A 462 -17.30 -5.87 8.61
C MET A 462 -16.65 -5.70 10.00
N SER A 463 -15.85 -4.65 10.23
CA SER A 463 -15.29 -4.32 11.55
C SER A 463 -16.37 -4.36 12.63
N LYS A 464 -17.50 -3.69 12.39
CA LYS A 464 -18.59 -3.57 13.36
C LYS A 464 -19.34 -4.88 13.63
N LEU A 465 -19.48 -5.75 12.63
CA LEU A 465 -20.08 -7.07 12.85
C LEU A 465 -19.12 -8.01 13.60
N TYR A 466 -17.83 -8.00 13.25
CA TYR A 466 -16.86 -8.96 13.78
C TYR A 466 -16.30 -8.60 15.18
N GLU A 467 -16.75 -7.50 15.80
CA GLU A 467 -16.68 -7.31 17.27
C GLU A 467 -17.41 -8.43 18.03
N ASP A 468 -18.52 -8.93 17.48
CA ASP A 468 -19.30 -10.00 18.10
C ASP A 468 -18.89 -11.35 17.52
N ALA A 469 -18.26 -12.18 18.36
CA ALA A 469 -17.76 -13.50 18.00
C ALA A 469 -18.83 -14.47 17.43
N ASN A 470 -20.12 -14.15 17.50
CA ASN A 470 -21.23 -14.96 16.98
C ASN A 470 -22.23 -14.11 16.14
N TRP A 471 -21.78 -13.03 15.51
CA TRP A 471 -22.66 -12.05 14.84
C TRP A 471 -23.61 -12.66 13.79
N SER A 472 -23.15 -13.59 12.95
CA SER A 472 -24.01 -14.20 11.91
C SER A 472 -25.08 -15.15 12.47
N GLN A 473 -24.88 -15.61 13.72
CA GLN A 473 -25.76 -16.51 14.46
C GLN A 473 -26.79 -15.74 15.32
N LYS A 474 -26.83 -14.40 15.21
CA LYS A 474 -27.69 -13.48 15.95
C LYS A 474 -28.49 -12.62 14.98
N ASP A 475 -29.70 -12.18 15.37
CA ASP A 475 -30.55 -11.32 14.53
C ASP A 475 -29.84 -10.00 14.19
N LEU A 476 -29.49 -9.83 12.90
CA LEU A 476 -28.77 -8.65 12.40
C LEU A 476 -29.56 -7.35 12.56
N ARG A 477 -30.88 -7.42 12.81
CA ARG A 477 -31.71 -6.25 13.13
C ARG A 477 -31.26 -5.51 14.40
N GLY A 478 -30.54 -6.18 15.31
CA GLY A 478 -29.86 -5.54 16.45
C GLY A 478 -28.77 -4.56 15.99
N PRO A 479 -27.65 -5.05 15.41
CA PRO A 479 -26.60 -4.22 14.82
C PRO A 479 -27.11 -3.16 13.83
N VAL A 480 -28.11 -3.49 13.00
CA VAL A 480 -28.79 -2.53 12.10
C VAL A 480 -29.49 -1.42 12.89
N GLY A 481 -30.19 -1.76 13.97
CA GLY A 481 -30.85 -0.80 14.84
C GLY A 481 -29.88 0.13 15.57
N ASP A 482 -28.66 -0.34 15.86
CA ASP A 482 -27.60 0.46 16.47
C ASP A 482 -26.89 1.37 15.44
N ILE A 483 -26.41 0.82 14.33
CA ILE A 483 -25.71 1.61 13.30
C ILE A 483 -26.60 2.71 12.71
N ARG A 484 -27.93 2.49 12.65
CA ARG A 484 -28.92 3.52 12.28
C ARG A 484 -28.86 4.76 13.19
N LYS A 485 -28.60 4.59 14.48
CA LYS A 485 -28.44 5.71 15.44
C LYS A 485 -27.18 6.52 15.10
N HIS A 486 -26.08 5.86 14.74
CA HIS A 486 -24.83 6.50 14.35
C HIS A 486 -24.94 7.25 13.03
N VAL A 487 -25.52 6.60 12.00
CA VAL A 487 -25.74 7.23 10.69
C VAL A 487 -26.65 8.46 10.79
N THR A 488 -27.71 8.43 11.60
CA THR A 488 -28.65 9.56 11.74
C THR A 488 -28.18 10.67 12.69
N LYS A 489 -27.26 10.39 13.62
CA LYS A 489 -26.67 11.38 14.55
C LYS A 489 -25.84 12.43 13.81
N SER A 490 -25.97 13.71 14.18
CA SER A 490 -25.13 14.79 13.64
C SER A 490 -23.65 14.60 14.02
N LYS A 491 -22.76 14.63 13.02
CA LYS A 491 -21.31 14.43 13.18
C LYS A 491 -20.56 15.66 13.74
N LEU A 492 -21.26 16.78 13.99
CA LEU A 492 -20.66 17.98 14.60
C LEU A 492 -20.02 17.72 15.98
N HIS A 493 -20.51 16.71 16.72
CA HIS A 493 -19.97 16.36 18.03
C HIS A 493 -18.55 15.76 17.97
N CYS A 494 -18.17 15.14 16.84
CA CYS A 494 -16.84 14.57 16.62
C CYS A 494 -15.73 15.63 16.54
N PHE A 495 -16.10 16.91 16.38
CA PHE A 495 -15.21 18.07 16.39
C PHE A 495 -15.24 18.85 17.72
N SER A 496 -15.76 18.26 18.81
CA SER A 496 -15.78 18.91 20.12
C SER A 496 -14.36 19.09 20.68
N LEU A 497 -14.18 20.04 21.61
CA LEU A 497 -12.89 20.30 22.25
C LEU A 497 -12.31 19.09 22.99
N ASP A 498 -13.15 18.12 23.36
CA ASP A 498 -12.73 16.95 24.13
C ASP A 498 -12.37 15.79 23.20
N HIS A 499 -13.10 15.58 22.09
CA HIS A 499 -12.66 14.65 21.03
C HIS A 499 -11.36 15.12 20.36
N MET A 500 -11.17 16.43 20.13
CA MET A 500 -9.91 16.94 19.58
C MET A 500 -8.70 16.70 20.50
N LYS A 501 -8.89 16.66 21.84
CA LYS A 501 -7.84 16.27 22.80
C LYS A 501 -7.64 14.76 22.84
N TYR A 502 -8.72 13.97 22.72
CA TYR A 502 -8.62 12.52 22.59
C TYR A 502 -7.77 12.16 21.37
N TYR A 503 -8.05 12.76 20.21
CA TYR A 503 -7.23 12.59 19.01
C TYR A 503 -5.78 13.09 19.21
N GLU A 504 -5.54 14.18 19.96
CA GLU A 504 -4.16 14.57 20.34
C GLU A 504 -3.45 13.45 21.10
N ASN A 505 -4.08 12.90 22.13
CA ASN A 505 -3.48 11.86 22.98
C ASN A 505 -3.18 10.58 22.18
N GLU A 506 -4.16 10.03 21.45
CA GLU A 506 -4.00 8.82 20.62
C GLU A 506 -2.87 8.98 19.59
N LEU A 507 -2.83 10.12 18.88
CA LEU A 507 -1.80 10.39 17.87
C LEU A 507 -0.43 10.69 18.50
N CYS A 508 -0.38 11.15 19.75
CA CYS A 508 0.86 11.26 20.53
C CYS A 508 1.37 9.89 21.00
N GLU A 509 0.50 9.03 21.52
CA GLU A 509 0.85 7.70 22.04
C GLU A 509 1.32 6.80 20.90
N ARG A 510 0.56 6.73 19.80
CA ARG A 510 0.90 6.05 18.56
C ARG A 510 2.27 6.45 17.98
N LYS A 511 2.65 7.72 18.10
CA LYS A 511 3.96 8.25 17.67
C LYS A 511 5.09 7.92 18.66
N GLN A 512 4.77 7.66 19.94
CA GLN A 512 5.72 7.18 20.96
C GLN A 512 5.95 5.66 20.89
N GLU A 513 4.93 4.88 20.56
CA GLU A 513 5.04 3.43 20.26
C GLU A 513 5.96 3.15 19.05
N GLY A 514 6.03 4.10 18.11
CA GLY A 514 6.94 4.08 16.96
C GLY A 514 6.26 3.92 15.60
N HIS A 515 4.93 4.06 15.53
CA HIS A 515 4.22 4.12 14.26
C HIS A 515 4.54 5.42 13.51
N LYS A 516 4.49 5.38 12.17
CA LYS A 516 4.42 6.59 11.34
C LYS A 516 2.99 7.09 11.33
N VAL A 517 2.76 8.23 11.95
CA VAL A 517 1.42 8.84 12.01
C VAL A 517 1.21 9.77 10.82
N SER A 518 0.05 9.64 10.18
CA SER A 518 -0.36 10.29 8.94
C SER A 518 -1.74 10.94 9.09
N PHE A 519 -2.20 11.68 8.09
CA PHE A 519 -3.56 12.24 8.14
C PHE A 519 -4.65 11.15 8.15
N THR A 520 -4.37 9.96 7.61
CA THR A 520 -5.34 8.84 7.60
C THR A 520 -5.57 8.25 8.98
N ASP A 521 -4.62 8.40 9.92
CA ASP A 521 -4.82 7.99 11.32
C ASP A 521 -5.85 8.88 12.03
N LEU A 522 -5.87 10.18 11.74
CA LEU A 522 -6.92 11.10 12.22
C LEU A 522 -8.28 10.79 11.59
N TRP A 523 -8.31 10.40 10.31
CA TRP A 523 -9.53 9.93 9.65
C TRP A 523 -10.06 8.63 10.30
N GLY A 524 -9.18 7.70 10.67
CA GLY A 524 -9.53 6.50 11.44
C GLY A 524 -10.19 6.82 12.79
N LEU A 525 -9.59 7.71 13.58
CA LEU A 525 -10.17 8.16 14.86
C LEU A 525 -11.50 8.92 14.69
N PHE A 526 -11.69 9.61 13.57
CA PHE A 526 -12.97 10.21 13.23
C PHE A 526 -14.03 9.16 12.84
N ILE A 527 -13.67 8.10 12.11
CA ILE A 527 -14.56 6.95 11.83
C ILE A 527 -14.99 6.30 13.15
N ASP A 528 -14.07 6.11 14.09
CA ASP A 528 -14.38 5.55 15.41
C ASP A 528 -15.42 6.40 16.16
N CYS A 529 -15.17 7.70 16.30
CA CYS A 529 -16.11 8.65 16.91
C CYS A 529 -17.45 8.76 16.17
N MET A 530 -17.46 8.49 14.85
CA MET A 530 -18.68 8.45 14.04
C MET A 530 -19.52 7.19 14.33
N LEU A 531 -18.90 6.02 14.40
CA LEU A 531 -19.56 4.72 14.44
C LEU A 531 -19.72 4.12 15.84
N HIS A 532 -19.02 4.66 16.85
CA HIS A 532 -19.01 4.15 18.23
C HIS A 532 -19.48 5.16 19.29
N HIS A 533 -19.83 4.62 20.46
CA HIS A 533 -20.33 5.38 21.61
C HIS A 533 -19.27 5.56 22.71
N GLN A 534 -18.20 4.79 22.64
CA GLN A 534 -17.05 4.73 23.55
C GLN A 534 -15.82 4.40 22.69
N GLU A 535 -14.63 4.68 23.23
CA GLU A 535 -13.33 4.46 22.60
C GLU A 535 -13.16 2.98 22.22
N ASN A 536 -12.90 2.68 20.93
CA ASN A 536 -12.81 1.29 20.46
C ASN A 536 -11.35 0.81 20.37
N THR A 537 -10.97 -0.10 21.26
CA THR A 537 -9.62 -0.69 21.31
C THR A 537 -9.50 -2.03 20.57
N HIS A 538 -10.56 -2.48 19.87
CA HIS A 538 -10.55 -3.71 19.09
C HIS A 538 -9.48 -3.70 17.99
N LYS A 539 -8.96 -4.89 17.70
CA LYS A 539 -7.85 -5.15 16.76
C LYS A 539 -8.25 -6.12 15.65
N LEU A 540 -7.38 -6.29 14.66
CA LEU A 540 -7.60 -7.27 13.60
C LEU A 540 -7.42 -8.71 14.14
N SER A 541 -6.45 -8.93 15.03
CA SER A 541 -6.24 -10.22 15.70
C SER A 541 -7.42 -10.64 16.61
N ASP A 542 -8.12 -9.70 17.26
CA ASP A 542 -9.29 -10.00 18.10
C ASP A 542 -10.39 -10.76 17.31
N GLN A 543 -10.54 -10.45 16.02
CA GLN A 543 -11.53 -11.07 15.15
C GLN A 543 -11.29 -12.57 14.93
N GLN A 544 -10.12 -13.12 15.30
CA GLN A 544 -9.90 -14.57 15.35
C GLN A 544 -10.93 -15.26 16.25
N LEU A 545 -11.43 -14.58 17.30
CA LEU A 545 -12.51 -15.09 18.16
C LEU A 545 -13.80 -15.34 17.39
N ALA A 546 -14.09 -14.53 16.35
CA ALA A 546 -15.27 -14.65 15.51
C ALA A 546 -15.17 -15.74 14.43
N VAL A 547 -13.99 -16.34 14.22
CA VAL A 547 -13.78 -17.36 13.16
C VAL A 547 -13.20 -18.68 13.68
N ASN A 548 -12.73 -18.76 14.92
CA ASN A 548 -12.02 -19.93 15.43
C ASN A 548 -12.84 -21.25 15.50
N GLN A 549 -14.17 -21.22 15.39
CA GLN A 549 -15.02 -22.42 15.22
C GLN A 549 -15.62 -22.54 13.81
N GLY A 550 -15.30 -21.63 12.89
CA GLY A 550 -15.99 -21.50 11.60
C GLY A 550 -17.43 -20.98 11.73
N GLN A 551 -17.76 -20.31 12.83
CA GLN A 551 -19.14 -19.88 13.13
C GLN A 551 -19.60 -18.67 12.31
N ASN A 552 -18.68 -17.80 11.89
CA ASN A 552 -18.91 -16.77 10.87
C ASN A 552 -18.04 -17.08 9.62
N PRO A 553 -18.29 -16.44 8.47
CA PRO A 553 -17.32 -16.36 7.36
C PRO A 553 -15.98 -15.72 7.80
N LEU A 554 -14.93 -15.78 6.98
CA LEU A 554 -13.63 -15.18 7.31
C LEU A 554 -13.47 -13.74 6.79
N PRO A 555 -12.96 -12.85 7.67
CA PRO A 555 -12.31 -11.58 7.38
C PRO A 555 -11.41 -11.47 6.18
N ILE A 556 -11.78 -10.79 5.09
CA ILE A 556 -10.77 -10.35 4.12
C ILE A 556 -10.93 -8.87 3.75
N TYR A 557 -10.07 -8.02 4.28
CA TYR A 557 -10.00 -6.59 3.93
C TYR A 557 -8.88 -6.34 2.92
N VAL A 558 -9.02 -5.30 2.08
CA VAL A 558 -8.12 -5.07 0.94
C VAL A 558 -7.61 -3.61 0.89
N SER A 559 -6.35 -3.43 0.53
CA SER A 559 -5.78 -2.13 0.11
C SER A 559 -4.76 -2.31 -1.03
N LEU A 560 -4.26 -1.19 -1.57
CA LEU A 560 -3.17 -1.16 -2.55
C LEU A 560 -1.91 -0.55 -1.93
N ASN A 561 -0.77 -1.19 -2.10
CA ASN A 561 0.54 -0.58 -1.89
C ASN A 561 0.97 0.20 -3.15
N VAL A 562 1.49 1.41 -2.97
CA VAL A 562 1.94 2.33 -4.04
C VAL A 562 3.34 2.90 -3.75
N LYS A 563 3.95 3.59 -4.73
CA LYS A 563 5.20 4.36 -4.57
C LYS A 563 4.94 5.85 -4.81
N ASP A 564 5.80 6.73 -4.29
CA ASP A 564 5.56 8.18 -4.38
C ASP A 564 5.80 8.76 -5.78
N ASP A 565 6.76 8.17 -6.50
CA ASP A 565 7.34 8.68 -7.76
C ASP A 565 6.70 8.04 -9.01
N PHE A 566 5.64 7.26 -8.81
CA PHE A 566 4.91 6.52 -9.83
C PHE A 566 3.41 6.84 -9.72
N SER A 567 2.65 6.79 -10.81
CA SER A 567 1.19 6.83 -10.68
C SER A 567 0.66 5.48 -10.17
N THR A 568 -0.54 5.47 -9.61
CA THR A 568 -1.22 4.22 -9.23
C THR A 568 -1.37 3.25 -10.40
N LEU A 569 -1.46 3.75 -11.65
CA LEU A 569 -1.53 2.89 -12.84
C LEU A 569 -0.18 2.20 -13.10
N ASP A 570 0.94 2.92 -12.95
CA ASP A 570 2.29 2.41 -13.18
C ASP A 570 2.77 1.46 -12.07
N PHE A 571 2.38 1.73 -10.81
CA PHE A 571 2.76 0.91 -9.66
C PHE A 571 1.63 0.80 -8.61
N LYS A 572 1.15 -0.43 -8.43
CA LYS A 572 0.09 -0.86 -7.52
C LYS A 572 0.30 -2.33 -7.16
N GLU A 573 0.07 -2.70 -5.90
CA GLU A 573 0.19 -4.09 -5.44
C GLU A 573 -0.89 -4.43 -4.42
N TRP A 574 -1.64 -5.51 -4.64
CA TRP A 574 -2.74 -5.93 -3.75
C TRP A 574 -2.23 -6.41 -2.40
N VAL A 575 -2.73 -5.77 -1.33
CA VAL A 575 -2.47 -6.12 0.07
C VAL A 575 -3.73 -6.71 0.67
N GLU A 576 -3.61 -7.94 1.17
CA GLU A 576 -4.67 -8.69 1.85
C GLU A 576 -4.51 -8.56 3.36
N PHE A 577 -5.62 -8.40 4.08
CA PHE A 577 -5.69 -8.38 5.54
C PHE A 577 -6.73 -9.39 6.02
N THR A 578 -6.32 -10.31 6.88
CA THR A 578 -7.20 -11.26 7.57
C THR A 578 -6.95 -11.21 9.08
N PRO A 579 -7.84 -11.77 9.92
CA PRO A 579 -7.59 -11.91 11.35
C PRO A 579 -6.31 -12.69 11.70
N TYR A 580 -5.82 -13.54 10.78
CA TYR A 580 -4.62 -14.36 10.98
C TYR A 580 -3.35 -13.70 10.43
N GLU A 581 -3.38 -13.25 9.17
CA GLU A 581 -2.22 -12.71 8.46
C GLU A 581 -2.55 -11.54 7.53
N VAL A 582 -1.54 -10.69 7.30
CA VAL A 582 -1.53 -9.54 6.40
C VAL A 582 -0.35 -9.71 5.43
N GLY A 583 -0.57 -9.53 4.13
CA GLY A 583 0.49 -9.78 3.14
C GLY A 583 0.22 -9.27 1.73
N LEU A 584 1.25 -9.33 0.87
CA LEU A 584 1.16 -8.95 -0.54
C LEU A 584 1.02 -10.19 -1.42
N LEU A 585 -0.07 -10.27 -2.18
CA LEU A 585 -0.45 -11.47 -2.95
C LEU A 585 0.64 -11.89 -3.94
N LYS A 586 1.11 -10.90 -4.73
CA LYS A 586 2.18 -10.97 -5.72
C LYS A 586 3.47 -11.63 -5.22
N TYR A 587 3.86 -11.40 -3.98
CA TYR A 587 5.11 -11.91 -3.42
C TYR A 587 4.93 -13.21 -2.62
N GLY A 588 3.69 -13.62 -2.35
CA GLY A 588 3.40 -14.76 -1.48
C GLY A 588 4.01 -14.59 -0.10
N ALA A 589 3.95 -13.37 0.46
CA ALA A 589 4.70 -12.97 1.65
C ALA A 589 3.80 -12.27 2.67
N PHE A 590 3.70 -12.87 3.85
CA PHE A 590 2.69 -12.55 4.87
C PHE A 590 3.30 -12.47 6.28
N VAL A 591 2.83 -11.52 7.08
CA VAL A 591 3.09 -11.45 8.53
C VAL A 591 1.80 -11.68 9.30
N ARG A 592 1.88 -12.10 10.57
CA ARG A 592 0.69 -12.16 11.43
C ARG A 592 0.05 -10.79 11.59
N SER A 593 -1.27 -10.77 11.77
CA SER A 593 -2.03 -9.52 12.02
C SER A 593 -1.45 -8.74 13.21
N GLU A 594 -1.09 -9.40 14.32
CA GLU A 594 -0.53 -8.70 15.49
C GLU A 594 0.91 -8.18 15.32
N ASP A 595 1.59 -8.51 14.21
CA ASP A 595 2.93 -8.01 13.86
C ASP A 595 2.93 -7.01 12.70
N PHE A 596 1.78 -6.76 12.04
CA PHE A 596 1.70 -5.78 10.96
C PHE A 596 2.03 -4.36 11.46
N GLY A 597 2.92 -3.67 10.72
CA GLY A 597 3.46 -2.37 11.11
C GLY A 597 4.63 -2.41 12.11
N SER A 598 5.08 -3.60 12.54
CA SER A 598 6.39 -3.77 13.21
C SER A 598 7.57 -3.61 12.24
N GLU A 599 8.78 -3.46 12.77
CA GLU A 599 9.99 -3.26 11.97
C GLU A 599 10.67 -4.62 11.67
N PHE A 600 10.97 -4.90 10.40
CA PHE A 600 11.58 -6.15 9.93
C PHE A 600 12.88 -5.92 9.14
N PHE A 601 13.67 -6.97 9.00
CA PHE A 601 14.78 -7.09 8.07
C PHE A 601 14.94 -8.55 7.64
N MET A 602 15.04 -8.83 6.34
CA MET A 602 15.20 -10.20 5.82
C MET A 602 14.16 -11.20 6.35
N GLY A 603 12.89 -10.78 6.47
CA GLY A 603 11.81 -11.61 7.01
C GLY A 603 11.91 -11.92 8.52
N ARG A 604 12.81 -11.28 9.26
CA ARG A 604 12.94 -11.37 10.73
C ARG A 604 12.49 -10.06 11.35
N ARG A 605 11.74 -10.14 12.45
CA ARG A 605 11.17 -9.00 13.15
C ARG A 605 12.23 -8.41 14.08
N MET A 606 12.68 -7.21 13.74
CA MET A 606 13.78 -6.52 14.43
C MET A 606 13.28 -5.77 15.66
N LYS A 607 12.10 -5.16 15.58
CA LYS A 607 11.41 -4.50 16.69
C LYS A 607 9.91 -4.71 16.53
N LYS A 608 9.29 -5.40 17.51
CA LYS A 608 7.83 -5.44 17.61
C LYS A 608 7.32 -4.06 18.01
N ILE A 609 6.33 -3.56 17.28
CA ILE A 609 5.50 -2.41 17.62
C ILE A 609 4.11 -2.96 18.00
N PRO A 610 3.35 -2.33 18.90
CA PRO A 610 1.98 -2.73 19.22
C PRO A 610 1.09 -2.87 17.98
N GLU A 611 0.12 -3.80 18.04
CA GLU A 611 -0.89 -3.92 16.99
C GLU A 611 -1.83 -2.71 17.04
N SER A 612 -2.06 -2.08 15.89
CA SER A 612 -2.93 -0.91 15.78
C SER A 612 -4.39 -1.26 16.05
N HIS A 613 -5.11 -0.38 16.78
CA HIS A 613 -6.58 -0.44 16.83
C HIS A 613 -7.17 -0.44 15.41
N ILE A 614 -8.27 -1.17 15.23
CA ILE A 614 -8.86 -1.45 13.91
C ILE A 614 -9.30 -0.17 13.20
N CYS A 615 -9.66 0.88 13.93
CA CYS A 615 -10.00 2.20 13.38
C CYS A 615 -8.87 2.83 12.53
N PHE A 616 -7.59 2.56 12.84
CA PHE A 616 -6.47 2.99 11.99
C PHE A 616 -6.38 2.20 10.68
N LEU A 617 -6.82 0.93 10.69
CA LEU A 617 -6.94 0.12 9.49
C LEU A 617 -8.18 0.52 8.68
N GLU A 618 -9.32 0.83 9.31
CA GLU A 618 -10.49 1.42 8.63
C GLU A 618 -10.17 2.77 7.99
N GLY A 619 -9.40 3.61 8.69
CA GLY A 619 -8.85 4.85 8.17
C GLY A 619 -7.95 4.63 6.95
N THR A 620 -7.22 3.52 6.90
CA THR A 620 -6.39 3.11 5.75
C THR A 620 -7.22 2.55 4.60
N TRP A 621 -8.05 1.54 4.85
CA TRP A 621 -8.89 0.89 3.84
C TRP A 621 -9.85 1.86 3.15
N SER A 622 -10.22 2.97 3.81
CA SER A 622 -11.14 3.99 3.31
C SER A 622 -10.51 5.39 3.15
N ASN A 623 -9.18 5.50 2.99
CA ASN A 623 -8.50 6.81 2.92
C ASN A 623 -8.84 7.66 1.68
N ILE A 624 -9.62 7.15 0.70
CA ILE A 624 -10.24 7.98 -0.35
C ILE A 624 -11.09 9.12 0.23
N PHE A 625 -11.66 8.93 1.42
CA PHE A 625 -12.47 9.94 2.10
C PHE A 625 -11.64 10.97 2.87
N SER A 626 -10.34 10.76 3.09
CA SER A 626 -9.54 11.67 3.94
C SER A 626 -9.39 13.06 3.30
N GLN A 627 -9.26 13.15 1.97
CA GLN A 627 -9.27 14.41 1.24
C GLN A 627 -10.62 15.14 1.39
N SER A 628 -11.73 14.45 1.09
CA SER A 628 -13.09 15.00 1.26
C SER A 628 -13.40 15.41 2.70
N PHE A 629 -12.80 14.74 3.68
CA PHE A 629 -12.86 15.11 5.10
C PHE A 629 -12.08 16.40 5.40
N MET A 630 -10.86 16.57 4.87
CA MET A 630 -10.16 17.86 4.92
C MET A 630 -11.01 18.96 4.30
N ASP A 631 -11.51 18.74 3.07
CA ASP A 631 -12.30 19.72 2.32
C ASP A 631 -13.57 20.11 3.11
N ALA A 632 -14.26 19.16 3.73
CA ALA A 632 -15.41 19.42 4.59
C ALA A 632 -15.05 20.27 5.83
N VAL A 633 -13.88 20.07 6.44
CA VAL A 633 -13.42 20.90 7.55
C VAL A 633 -13.01 22.30 7.06
N TYR A 634 -12.34 22.41 5.90
CA TYR A 634 -12.04 23.70 5.24
C TYR A 634 -13.29 24.47 4.80
N LEU A 635 -14.39 23.79 4.46
CA LEU A 635 -15.64 24.40 4.02
C LEU A 635 -16.65 24.65 5.16
N SER A 636 -16.34 24.25 6.40
CA SER A 636 -17.23 24.34 7.59
C SER A 636 -17.59 25.76 8.09
N GLY A 637 -17.25 26.80 7.34
CA GLY A 637 -17.58 28.21 7.63
C GLY A 637 -16.83 28.83 8.81
N HIS A 638 -16.00 28.06 9.52
CA HIS A 638 -15.15 28.50 10.62
C HIS A 638 -13.65 28.28 10.33
N SER A 639 -13.29 27.93 9.09
CA SER A 639 -12.04 27.23 8.77
C SER A 639 -10.76 27.98 9.11
N ASP A 640 -10.66 29.29 8.86
CA ASP A 640 -9.52 30.08 9.36
C ASP A 640 -9.46 30.03 10.89
N HIS A 641 -10.57 30.28 11.58
CA HIS A 641 -10.60 30.21 13.05
C HIS A 641 -10.36 28.81 13.60
N PHE A 642 -10.78 27.74 12.93
CA PHE A 642 -10.55 26.35 13.35
C PHE A 642 -9.09 25.96 13.12
N TRP A 643 -8.60 26.06 11.89
CA TRP A 643 -7.23 25.67 11.57
C TRP A 643 -6.21 26.61 12.22
N HIS A 644 -6.42 27.93 12.32
CA HIS A 644 -5.52 28.80 13.08
C HIS A 644 -5.60 28.53 14.59
N ARG A 645 -6.76 28.14 15.14
CA ARG A 645 -6.87 27.68 16.54
C ARG A 645 -6.04 26.43 16.78
N TRP A 646 -5.97 25.50 15.84
CA TRP A 646 -5.30 24.23 16.04
C TRP A 646 -3.87 24.11 15.50
N THR A 647 -3.43 24.91 14.52
CA THR A 647 -2.14 24.71 13.82
C THR A 647 -1.20 25.91 13.82
N ARG A 648 -1.70 27.15 13.96
CA ARG A 648 -0.87 28.36 14.20
C ARG A 648 -0.63 28.54 15.68
N ASP A 649 0.44 29.23 16.07
CA ASP A 649 0.72 29.53 17.47
C ASP A 649 -0.23 30.60 18.04
N THR A 650 -0.20 30.85 19.35
CA THR A 650 -1.08 31.84 19.99
C THR A 650 -0.33 33.15 20.17
N GLU A 651 -0.54 34.10 19.26
CA GLU A 651 0.06 35.43 19.33
C GLU A 651 -0.78 36.35 20.22
N HIS A 652 -0.11 37.15 21.07
CA HIS A 652 -0.69 38.20 21.89
C HIS A 652 0.16 39.47 21.74
N ASP A 653 -0.41 40.58 21.28
CA ASP A 653 0.30 41.87 21.28
C ASP A 653 0.53 42.36 22.72
N ILE A 654 1.79 42.54 23.10
CA ILE A 654 2.19 43.16 24.37
C ILE A 654 2.75 44.55 24.07
N GLU A 655 1.86 45.55 24.06
CA GLU A 655 2.30 46.93 24.05
C GLU A 655 2.97 47.29 25.38
N ASN A 656 4.25 47.66 25.32
CA ASN A 656 4.97 48.15 26.49
C ASN A 656 4.31 49.44 27.02
N HIS A 657 4.12 49.51 28.34
CA HIS A 657 3.68 50.72 29.03
C HIS A 657 4.89 51.38 29.75
N PRO A 658 5.12 52.70 29.58
CA PRO A 658 4.39 53.64 28.75
C PRO A 658 4.67 53.47 27.25
N ALA A 659 3.67 53.80 26.41
CA ALA A 659 3.76 53.63 24.96
C ALA A 659 4.79 54.57 24.32
N LEU A 660 5.62 54.01 23.43
CA LEU A 660 6.62 54.73 22.63
C LEU A 660 6.03 55.25 21.31
N PRO A 661 6.59 56.33 20.71
CA PRO A 661 6.07 56.92 19.47
C PRO A 661 6.33 56.03 18.25
N LYS A 662 5.27 55.38 17.76
CA LYS A 662 5.32 54.39 16.66
C LYS A 662 5.85 54.94 15.34
N LYS A 663 6.77 54.21 14.70
CA LYS A 663 7.28 54.45 13.34
C LYS A 663 6.56 53.57 12.29
N PRO A 664 6.49 53.98 11.01
CA PRO A 664 5.76 53.25 9.96
C PRO A 664 6.39 51.90 9.52
N HIS A 665 7.50 51.49 10.14
CA HIS A 665 8.17 50.20 9.90
C HIS A 665 8.32 49.38 11.19
N GLU A 666 7.63 49.77 12.26
CA GLU A 666 7.76 49.19 13.60
C GLU A 666 6.72 48.08 13.79
N GLN A 667 7.19 46.84 13.90
CA GLN A 667 6.34 45.68 14.20
C GLN A 667 5.90 45.71 15.67
N THR A 668 4.70 45.19 15.97
CA THR A 668 4.25 45.08 17.37
C THR A 668 5.06 44.03 18.13
N THR A 669 5.28 44.28 19.42
CA THR A 669 5.96 43.32 20.31
C THR A 669 4.97 42.22 20.68
N CYS A 670 4.91 41.17 19.86
CA CYS A 670 4.06 40.01 20.12
C CYS A 670 4.73 38.98 21.04
N LEU A 671 3.97 38.45 22.00
CA LEU A 671 4.25 37.18 22.65
C LEU A 671 3.62 36.07 21.81
N SER A 672 4.44 35.25 21.17
CA SER A 672 3.98 33.98 20.60
C SER A 672 4.08 32.87 21.65
N ILE A 673 2.93 32.29 22.03
CA ILE A 673 2.86 31.08 22.84
C ILE A 673 2.76 29.89 21.87
N PRO A 674 3.82 29.09 21.71
CA PRO A 674 3.80 27.94 20.82
C PRO A 674 2.76 26.92 21.29
N LYS A 675 1.99 26.36 20.36
CA LYS A 675 0.95 25.37 20.72
C LYS A 675 1.52 23.96 20.90
N GLY A 676 0.71 23.11 21.55
CA GLY A 676 1.04 21.73 21.92
C GLY A 676 1.31 20.79 20.75
N TYR A 677 1.54 19.53 21.08
CA TYR A 677 2.05 18.51 20.15
C TYR A 677 1.08 18.26 18.98
N LEU A 678 -0.24 18.35 19.20
CA LEU A 678 -1.25 18.33 18.14
C LEU A 678 -1.04 19.43 17.11
N SER A 679 -0.68 20.65 17.50
CA SER A 679 -0.51 21.76 16.55
C SER A 679 0.62 21.50 15.57
N LYS A 680 1.75 21.00 16.07
CA LYS A 680 2.86 20.56 15.24
C LYS A 680 2.48 19.33 14.41
N THR A 681 1.84 18.33 15.00
CA THR A 681 1.51 17.06 14.34
C THR A 681 0.43 17.22 13.27
N LEU A 682 -0.65 17.98 13.51
CA LEU A 682 -1.64 18.34 12.49
C LEU A 682 -1.01 19.16 11.36
N ARG A 683 -0.10 20.09 11.68
CA ARG A 683 0.63 20.85 10.66
C ARG A 683 1.50 19.92 9.80
N GLU A 684 2.26 19.02 10.42
CA GLU A 684 3.04 17.97 9.73
C GLU A 684 2.15 17.09 8.83
N MET A 685 1.00 16.64 9.34
CA MET A 685 0.01 15.84 8.59
C MET A 685 -0.58 16.58 7.38
N MET A 686 -1.01 17.83 7.56
CA MET A 686 -1.58 18.66 6.46
C MET A 686 -0.53 19.04 5.40
N THR A 687 0.76 19.00 5.72
CA THR A 687 1.84 19.17 4.73
C THR A 687 2.25 17.87 4.02
N GLY A 688 1.74 16.71 4.46
CA GLY A 688 1.96 15.42 3.81
C GLY A 688 0.92 15.12 2.72
N ARG A 689 1.07 13.98 2.02
CA ARG A 689 0.01 13.45 1.15
C ARG A 689 -1.15 12.94 2.04
N PRO A 690 -2.33 13.57 2.05
CA PRO A 690 -3.37 13.30 3.06
C PRO A 690 -4.06 11.95 2.89
N VAL A 691 -3.94 11.37 1.69
CA VAL A 691 -4.56 10.13 1.23
C VAL A 691 -3.71 8.88 1.52
N VAL A 692 -2.44 9.01 1.91
CA VAL A 692 -1.51 7.87 2.00
C VAL A 692 -1.23 7.46 3.44
N SER A 693 -1.59 6.22 3.78
CA SER A 693 -1.28 5.59 5.06
C SER A 693 0.13 4.97 5.02
N THR A 694 0.93 5.11 6.08
CA THR A 694 2.36 4.72 6.07
C THR A 694 2.68 3.70 7.16
N TYR A 695 3.13 2.50 6.76
CA TYR A 695 3.45 1.40 7.68
C TYR A 695 4.89 0.90 7.45
N HIS A 696 5.59 0.43 8.49
CA HIS A 696 6.92 -0.18 8.32
C HIS A 696 6.86 -1.39 7.38
N ASN A 697 7.81 -1.49 6.46
CA ASN A 697 7.80 -2.49 5.40
C ASN A 697 8.31 -3.85 5.90
N PHE A 698 7.42 -4.81 6.06
CA PHE A 698 7.79 -6.15 6.52
C PHE A 698 8.66 -6.95 5.51
N LEU A 699 8.72 -6.52 4.24
CA LEU A 699 9.60 -7.09 3.22
C LEU A 699 11.00 -6.45 3.19
N LYS A 700 11.31 -5.47 4.06
CA LYS A 700 12.57 -4.70 4.05
C LYS A 700 13.80 -5.62 3.95
N GLY A 701 14.56 -5.42 2.88
CA GLY A 701 15.79 -6.12 2.56
C GLY A 701 15.65 -7.45 1.81
N LEU A 702 14.47 -8.08 1.75
CA LEU A 702 14.28 -9.31 0.97
C LEU A 702 14.63 -9.08 -0.50
N GLN A 703 15.31 -10.05 -1.11
CA GLN A 703 15.83 -9.94 -2.49
C GLN A 703 14.98 -10.81 -3.43
N LEU A 704 14.73 -10.36 -4.66
CA LEU A 704 14.04 -11.18 -5.66
C LEU A 704 14.84 -12.43 -6.05
N HIS A 705 14.15 -13.55 -6.21
CA HIS A 705 14.71 -14.83 -6.64
C HIS A 705 15.07 -14.79 -8.13
N ASN A 706 16.13 -15.49 -8.56
CA ASN A 706 16.64 -15.39 -9.93
C ASN A 706 15.58 -15.77 -11.00
N LYS A 707 14.70 -16.72 -10.66
CA LYS A 707 13.62 -17.24 -11.52
C LYS A 707 12.22 -16.67 -11.18
N TYR A 708 12.13 -15.51 -10.52
CA TYR A 708 10.83 -14.96 -10.08
C TYR A 708 9.82 -14.73 -11.22
N LEU A 709 10.30 -14.46 -12.44
CA LEU A 709 9.47 -14.30 -13.65
C LEU A 709 8.98 -15.62 -14.27
N GLU A 710 9.43 -16.77 -13.74
CA GLU A 710 8.92 -18.10 -14.10
C GLU A 710 7.84 -18.59 -13.12
N ASN A 711 7.59 -17.84 -12.04
CA ASN A 711 6.61 -18.21 -11.02
C ASN A 711 5.19 -17.76 -11.41
N GLU A 712 4.30 -18.72 -11.64
CA GLU A 712 2.91 -18.47 -12.05
C GLU A 712 2.16 -17.53 -11.08
N SER A 713 2.34 -17.71 -9.76
CA SER A 713 1.68 -16.90 -8.74
C SER A 713 2.16 -15.45 -8.67
N PHE A 714 3.42 -15.17 -9.03
CA PHE A 714 3.92 -13.80 -9.24
C PHE A 714 3.35 -13.22 -10.54
N CYS A 715 3.39 -13.99 -11.64
CA CYS A 715 2.90 -13.56 -12.95
C CYS A 715 1.41 -13.18 -12.94
N MET A 716 0.59 -13.92 -12.20
CA MET A 716 -0.84 -13.67 -12.00
C MET A 716 -1.15 -12.31 -11.34
N TRP A 717 -0.18 -11.69 -10.66
CA TRP A 717 -0.29 -10.37 -10.04
C TRP A 717 0.79 -9.39 -10.56
N LYS A 718 1.30 -9.63 -11.78
CA LYS A 718 2.36 -8.82 -12.40
C LYS A 718 1.80 -7.59 -13.11
N ASP A 719 1.60 -6.54 -12.33
CA ASP A 719 0.77 -5.37 -12.66
C ASP A 719 1.51 -4.02 -12.43
N THR A 720 2.85 -4.02 -12.50
CA THR A 720 3.65 -2.79 -12.40
C THR A 720 4.77 -2.68 -13.44
N VAL A 721 5.11 -1.45 -13.83
CA VAL A 721 6.25 -1.16 -14.71
C VAL A 721 7.59 -1.60 -14.10
N LEU A 722 7.67 -1.71 -12.77
CA LEU A 722 8.86 -2.15 -12.05
C LEU A 722 9.04 -3.67 -12.01
N ASP A 723 8.06 -4.45 -12.47
CA ASP A 723 8.10 -5.91 -12.36
C ASP A 723 9.13 -6.57 -13.28
N SER A 724 9.68 -5.80 -14.22
CA SER A 724 10.82 -6.19 -15.06
C SER A 724 12.11 -5.43 -14.69
N SER A 725 12.08 -4.63 -13.62
CA SER A 725 13.18 -3.80 -13.08
C SER A 725 13.51 -4.22 -11.64
N PRO A 726 14.04 -5.44 -11.42
CA PRO A 726 14.16 -6.03 -10.09
C PRO A 726 15.06 -5.25 -9.11
N ASN A 727 16.00 -4.41 -9.60
CA ASN A 727 16.75 -3.50 -8.72
C ASN A 727 15.83 -2.48 -8.05
N GLN A 728 14.91 -1.86 -8.80
CA GLN A 728 13.95 -0.88 -8.30
C GLN A 728 12.81 -1.50 -7.48
N LEU A 729 12.66 -2.84 -7.52
CA LEU A 729 11.86 -3.60 -6.55
C LEU A 729 12.68 -3.95 -5.29
N ASN A 730 13.92 -4.44 -5.44
CA ASN A 730 14.84 -4.73 -4.34
C ASN A 730 15.17 -3.47 -3.49
N GLU A 731 15.05 -2.27 -4.08
CA GLU A 731 14.90 -0.99 -3.38
C GLU A 731 13.53 -0.89 -2.69
N MET A 732 13.31 -1.81 -1.74
CA MET A 732 12.20 -1.78 -0.83
C MET A 732 12.39 -0.62 0.15
N SER A 733 11.54 0.40 -0.01
CA SER A 733 11.41 1.50 0.95
C SER A 733 11.22 0.97 2.37
N ASP A 734 11.72 1.70 3.36
CA ASP A 734 11.48 1.42 4.78
C ASP A 734 9.98 1.33 5.12
N TYR A 735 9.11 1.90 4.28
CA TYR A 735 7.66 1.96 4.51
C TYR A 735 6.86 1.48 3.30
N LEU A 736 5.82 0.68 3.57
CA LEU A 736 4.69 0.47 2.67
C LEU A 736 3.77 1.69 2.71
N LYS A 737 3.19 2.03 1.57
CA LYS A 737 2.32 3.21 1.39
C LYS A 737 0.98 2.75 0.85
N LEU A 738 -0.01 2.75 1.73
CA LEU A 738 -1.29 2.08 1.50
C LEU A 738 -2.39 3.07 1.15
N ILE A 739 -3.17 2.75 0.12
CA ILE A 739 -4.35 3.50 -0.32
C ILE A 739 -5.56 2.59 -0.49
N ASP A 740 -6.75 3.18 -0.41
CA ASP A 740 -8.02 2.55 -0.77
C ASP A 740 -7.98 2.02 -2.21
N THR A 741 -8.35 0.75 -2.39
CA THR A 741 -8.53 0.09 -3.69
C THR A 741 -9.40 0.88 -4.69
N ALA A 742 -10.33 1.70 -4.21
CA ALA A 742 -11.20 2.56 -5.03
C ALA A 742 -10.46 3.66 -5.81
N PHE A 743 -9.15 3.86 -5.57
CA PHE A 743 -8.28 4.67 -6.44
C PHE A 743 -7.86 3.96 -7.75
N PHE A 744 -8.16 2.67 -7.92
CA PHE A 744 -7.89 1.90 -9.13
C PHE A 744 -9.15 1.17 -9.63
N ILE A 745 -9.57 0.10 -8.94
CA ILE A 745 -10.80 -0.65 -9.27
C ILE A 745 -11.59 -0.87 -7.97
N ASN A 746 -12.85 -0.45 -7.97
CA ASN A 746 -13.75 -0.53 -6.81
C ASN A 746 -14.27 -1.97 -6.58
N THR A 747 -13.40 -2.89 -6.19
CA THR A 747 -13.71 -4.31 -5.99
C THR A 747 -12.88 -4.95 -4.87
N SER A 748 -13.47 -5.85 -4.09
CA SER A 748 -12.75 -6.71 -3.11
C SER A 748 -12.43 -8.12 -3.65
N CYS A 749 -12.58 -8.36 -4.95
CA CYS A 749 -12.39 -9.69 -5.55
C CYS A 749 -10.95 -10.27 -5.54
N PRO A 750 -9.83 -9.52 -5.64
CA PRO A 750 -8.51 -10.11 -5.87
C PRO A 750 -8.07 -11.19 -4.84
N PRO A 751 -8.23 -10.99 -3.51
CA PRO A 751 -7.95 -12.05 -2.54
C PRO A 751 -8.82 -13.31 -2.67
N ILE A 752 -10.03 -13.18 -3.21
CA ILE A 752 -10.99 -14.28 -3.39
C ILE A 752 -10.62 -15.15 -4.60
N LEU A 753 -9.96 -14.58 -5.61
CA LEU A 753 -9.46 -15.30 -6.79
C LEU A 753 -8.08 -15.96 -6.58
N ARG A 754 -7.55 -15.98 -5.36
CA ARG A 754 -6.39 -16.80 -4.99
C ARG A 754 -6.67 -18.29 -5.29
N PRO A 755 -5.89 -18.96 -6.16
CA PRO A 755 -6.11 -20.36 -6.54
C PRO A 755 -6.16 -21.33 -5.34
N GLU A 756 -5.52 -20.98 -4.23
CA GLU A 756 -5.51 -21.79 -3.01
C GLU A 756 -6.85 -21.80 -2.28
N ARG A 757 -7.69 -20.75 -2.42
CA ARG A 757 -9.02 -20.66 -1.81
C ARG A 757 -10.09 -21.45 -2.55
N LYS A 758 -9.88 -21.76 -3.83
CA LYS A 758 -10.73 -22.66 -4.67
C LYS A 758 -12.22 -22.32 -4.59
N VAL A 759 -12.53 -21.02 -4.72
CA VAL A 759 -13.87 -20.46 -4.63
C VAL A 759 -14.71 -20.93 -5.82
N ASP A 760 -15.92 -21.43 -5.54
CA ASP A 760 -16.86 -21.98 -6.52
C ASP A 760 -18.00 -21.03 -6.88
N VAL A 761 -18.37 -20.15 -5.94
CA VAL A 761 -19.45 -19.17 -6.10
C VAL A 761 -19.03 -17.83 -5.52
N ILE A 762 -19.20 -16.76 -6.28
CA ILE A 762 -19.01 -15.38 -5.84
C ILE A 762 -20.35 -14.65 -5.87
N ILE A 763 -20.85 -14.21 -4.71
CA ILE A 763 -21.98 -13.30 -4.59
C ILE A 763 -21.40 -11.88 -4.56
N HIS A 764 -21.47 -11.17 -5.68
CA HIS A 764 -20.89 -9.84 -5.83
C HIS A 764 -21.92 -8.75 -5.58
N LEU A 765 -21.77 -8.04 -4.46
CA LEU A 765 -22.70 -7.00 -4.01
C LEU A 765 -22.15 -5.60 -4.31
N ASN A 766 -22.59 -4.99 -5.41
CA ASN A 766 -22.11 -3.67 -5.82
C ASN A 766 -22.90 -2.55 -5.16
N TYR A 767 -22.20 -1.57 -4.57
CA TYR A 767 -22.78 -0.38 -3.94
C TYR A 767 -22.21 0.94 -4.48
N SER A 768 -21.67 0.91 -5.70
CA SER A 768 -21.09 2.07 -6.40
C SER A 768 -22.12 3.19 -6.59
N GLY A 769 -21.65 4.43 -6.69
CA GLY A 769 -22.49 5.64 -6.77
C GLY A 769 -22.53 6.26 -8.15
N GLY A 770 -22.31 5.45 -9.19
CA GLY A 770 -22.23 5.84 -10.59
C GLY A 770 -22.69 4.67 -11.47
N PRO A 771 -22.14 4.52 -12.70
CA PRO A 771 -22.49 3.40 -13.57
C PRO A 771 -22.26 2.06 -12.87
N GLN A 772 -23.32 1.27 -12.72
CA GLN A 772 -23.24 0.04 -11.92
C GLN A 772 -22.37 -1.02 -12.58
N THR A 773 -22.35 -1.15 -13.91
CA THR A 773 -21.52 -2.18 -14.57
C THR A 773 -20.02 -1.90 -14.46
N LEU A 774 -19.61 -0.62 -14.37
CA LEU A 774 -18.21 -0.19 -14.54
C LEU A 774 -17.17 -0.90 -13.64
N PRO A 775 -17.38 -1.11 -12.32
CA PRO A 775 -16.42 -1.85 -11.50
C PRO A 775 -16.29 -3.32 -11.90
N LEU A 776 -17.36 -3.92 -12.44
CA LEU A 776 -17.37 -5.29 -12.92
C LEU A 776 -16.71 -5.38 -14.30
N ASP A 777 -17.05 -4.47 -15.22
CA ASP A 777 -16.45 -4.35 -16.55
C ASP A 777 -14.91 -4.22 -16.44
N LEU A 778 -14.42 -3.27 -15.62
CA LEU A 778 -12.99 -3.04 -15.37
C LEU A 778 -12.29 -4.24 -14.70
N PHE A 779 -12.96 -4.91 -13.77
CA PHE A 779 -12.35 -6.07 -13.10
C PHE A 779 -12.33 -7.33 -13.98
N SER A 780 -13.31 -7.48 -14.87
CA SER A 780 -13.34 -8.55 -15.87
C SER A 780 -12.22 -8.35 -16.90
N GLU A 781 -12.01 -7.12 -17.37
CA GLU A 781 -10.88 -6.75 -18.23
C GLU A 781 -9.54 -7.03 -17.53
N TYR A 782 -9.39 -6.59 -16.28
CA TYR A 782 -8.20 -6.87 -15.45
C TYR A 782 -7.89 -8.37 -15.34
N CYS A 783 -8.90 -9.21 -15.07
CA CYS A 783 -8.73 -10.66 -14.97
C CYS A 783 -8.32 -11.28 -16.31
N LEU A 784 -8.89 -10.79 -17.43
CA LEU A 784 -8.56 -11.26 -18.77
C LEU A 784 -7.11 -10.92 -19.16
N GLU A 785 -6.63 -9.72 -18.85
CA GLU A 785 -5.23 -9.31 -19.10
C GLU A 785 -4.21 -10.15 -18.32
N HIS A 786 -4.54 -10.50 -17.07
CA HIS A 786 -3.67 -11.26 -16.17
C HIS A 786 -3.85 -12.79 -16.23
N GLY A 787 -4.79 -13.28 -17.06
CA GLY A 787 -5.10 -14.70 -17.19
C GLY A 787 -5.78 -15.33 -15.96
N ILE A 788 -6.40 -14.52 -15.11
CA ILE A 788 -7.08 -14.96 -13.89
C ILE A 788 -8.45 -15.58 -14.25
N PRO A 789 -8.78 -16.81 -13.81
CA PRO A 789 -10.07 -17.42 -14.09
C PRO A 789 -11.26 -16.64 -13.49
N PHE A 790 -11.99 -15.93 -14.36
CA PHE A 790 -13.19 -15.16 -14.03
C PHE A 790 -14.21 -15.34 -15.17
N PRO A 791 -15.53 -15.44 -14.89
CA PRO A 791 -16.52 -15.67 -15.93
C PRO A 791 -16.73 -14.42 -16.79
N SER A 792 -17.15 -14.61 -18.05
CA SER A 792 -17.50 -13.48 -18.92
C SER A 792 -18.70 -12.70 -18.38
N THR A 793 -18.53 -11.38 -18.20
CA THR A 793 -19.55 -10.49 -17.64
C THR A 793 -20.30 -9.67 -18.70
N GLU A 794 -20.37 -10.16 -19.94
CA GLU A 794 -21.07 -9.47 -21.03
C GLU A 794 -22.58 -9.36 -20.77
N LEU A 795 -23.05 -8.13 -20.49
CA LEU A 795 -24.47 -7.79 -20.44
C LEU A 795 -24.98 -7.30 -21.80
N SER A 796 -26.21 -7.68 -22.14
CA SER A 796 -26.88 -7.22 -23.37
C SER A 796 -27.11 -5.71 -23.37
N GLN A 797 -27.34 -5.11 -24.54
CA GLN A 797 -27.66 -3.67 -24.62
C GLN A 797 -28.95 -3.33 -23.84
N GLU A 798 -29.98 -4.18 -23.92
CA GLU A 798 -31.23 -4.01 -23.16
C GLU A 798 -30.97 -4.07 -21.64
N ASP A 799 -30.11 -4.96 -21.17
CA ASP A 799 -29.69 -5.04 -19.76
C ASP A 799 -28.88 -3.82 -19.32
N ARG A 800 -28.00 -3.28 -20.19
CA ARG A 800 -27.21 -2.08 -19.87
C ARG A 800 -28.07 -0.81 -19.86
N GLU A 801 -29.15 -0.76 -20.63
CA GLU A 801 -30.13 0.34 -20.61
C GLU A 801 -31.13 0.19 -19.44
N HIS A 802 -31.50 -1.04 -19.09
CA HIS A 802 -32.50 -1.38 -18.05
C HIS A 802 -32.00 -2.51 -17.12
N LEU A 803 -31.12 -2.14 -16.18
CA LEU A 803 -30.49 -3.07 -15.23
C LEU A 803 -31.49 -3.69 -14.24
N LYS A 804 -31.55 -5.03 -14.25
CA LYS A 804 -32.28 -5.88 -13.29
C LYS A 804 -31.51 -5.99 -11.97
N GLU A 805 -32.16 -6.44 -10.89
CA GLU A 805 -31.50 -6.49 -9.57
C GLU A 805 -30.50 -7.64 -9.39
N CYS A 806 -30.44 -8.61 -10.30
CA CYS A 806 -29.53 -9.76 -10.20
C CYS A 806 -29.19 -10.35 -11.58
N TYR A 807 -27.95 -10.81 -11.73
CA TYR A 807 -27.42 -11.54 -12.88
C TYR A 807 -26.62 -12.76 -12.42
N VAL A 808 -26.54 -13.80 -13.26
CA VAL A 808 -25.72 -14.99 -13.01
C VAL A 808 -24.85 -15.26 -14.24
N PHE A 809 -23.55 -15.47 -14.03
CA PHE A 809 -22.58 -15.83 -15.06
C PHE A 809 -21.88 -17.14 -14.64
N ASP A 810 -21.94 -18.18 -15.48
CA ASP A 810 -21.45 -19.53 -15.19
C ASP A 810 -20.74 -20.22 -16.39
N ASP A 811 -20.28 -19.43 -17.35
CA ASP A 811 -19.76 -19.84 -18.67
C ASP A 811 -18.57 -20.83 -18.67
N SER A 812 -17.71 -20.77 -17.65
CA SER A 812 -16.54 -21.66 -17.50
C SER A 812 -16.69 -22.60 -16.30
N LEU A 813 -16.09 -23.79 -16.41
CA LEU A 813 -15.92 -24.75 -15.30
C LEU A 813 -14.68 -24.46 -14.43
N GLU A 814 -13.73 -23.68 -14.95
CA GLU A 814 -12.48 -23.29 -14.26
C GLU A 814 -12.66 -21.98 -13.48
N ALA A 815 -13.67 -21.17 -13.83
CA ALA A 815 -14.04 -19.94 -13.13
C ALA A 815 -15.18 -20.19 -12.10
N PRO A 816 -15.27 -19.37 -11.03
CA PRO A 816 -16.39 -19.40 -10.10
C PRO A 816 -17.70 -18.94 -10.77
N VAL A 817 -18.83 -19.48 -10.31
CA VAL A 817 -20.16 -18.97 -10.67
C VAL A 817 -20.37 -17.61 -10.01
N LEU A 818 -20.57 -16.57 -10.82
CA LEU A 818 -20.73 -15.19 -10.34
C LEU A 818 -22.21 -14.82 -10.28
N VAL A 819 -22.73 -14.57 -9.08
CA VAL A 819 -24.06 -14.00 -8.83
C VAL A 819 -23.90 -12.51 -8.53
N TYR A 820 -24.20 -11.67 -9.50
CA TYR A 820 -23.93 -10.23 -9.45
C TYR A 820 -25.19 -9.42 -9.12
N PHE A 821 -25.08 -8.55 -8.12
CA PHE A 821 -26.13 -7.65 -7.65
C PHE A 821 -25.70 -6.18 -7.84
N PRO A 822 -26.21 -5.46 -8.85
CA PRO A 822 -26.07 -4.01 -8.94
C PRO A 822 -26.98 -3.29 -7.95
N LEU A 823 -26.59 -2.10 -7.48
CA LEU A 823 -27.46 -1.26 -6.64
C LEU A 823 -28.46 -0.51 -7.53
N VAL A 824 -29.56 -1.19 -7.84
CA VAL A 824 -30.67 -0.65 -8.63
C VAL A 824 -31.99 -0.72 -7.87
N CYS A 825 -32.91 0.18 -8.21
CA CYS A 825 -34.27 0.22 -7.67
C CYS A 825 -35.26 -0.02 -8.82
N ASP A 826 -35.38 -1.28 -9.25
CA ASP A 826 -36.34 -1.70 -10.27
C ASP A 826 -37.67 -2.12 -9.62
N THR A 827 -37.90 -3.42 -9.41
CA THR A 827 -39.23 -3.92 -9.01
C THR A 827 -39.62 -3.49 -7.59
N PHE A 828 -38.67 -3.12 -6.73
CA PHE A 828 -38.91 -2.54 -5.40
C PHE A 828 -39.74 -1.24 -5.41
N GLN A 829 -39.77 -0.51 -6.53
CA GLN A 829 -40.66 0.66 -6.68
C GLN A 829 -42.13 0.27 -6.60
N LYS A 830 -42.49 -0.94 -7.07
CA LYS A 830 -43.86 -1.48 -7.09
C LYS A 830 -44.12 -2.48 -5.95
N TYR A 831 -43.12 -3.26 -5.55
CA TYR A 831 -43.23 -4.32 -4.55
C TYR A 831 -42.56 -3.94 -3.22
N LYS A 832 -43.11 -4.38 -2.09
CA LYS A 832 -42.53 -4.17 -0.74
C LYS A 832 -41.92 -5.43 -0.12
N ALA A 833 -42.29 -6.59 -0.64
CA ALA A 833 -41.67 -7.90 -0.43
C ALA A 833 -41.89 -8.74 -1.70
N PRO A 834 -41.14 -9.82 -1.94
CA PRO A 834 -41.30 -10.64 -3.15
C PRO A 834 -42.76 -11.06 -3.36
N ASN A 835 -43.32 -10.79 -4.54
CA ASN A 835 -44.73 -11.00 -4.88
C ASN A 835 -45.78 -10.20 -4.07
N VAL A 836 -45.38 -9.20 -3.27
CA VAL A 836 -46.30 -8.35 -2.48
C VAL A 836 -46.26 -6.90 -2.97
N GLU A 837 -47.29 -6.48 -3.70
CA GLU A 837 -47.41 -5.11 -4.22
C GLU A 837 -47.62 -4.07 -3.10
N ARG A 838 -47.17 -2.84 -3.36
CA ARG A 838 -47.40 -1.66 -2.52
C ARG A 838 -48.82 -1.14 -2.73
N SER A 839 -49.47 -0.74 -1.64
CA SER A 839 -50.66 0.10 -1.75
C SER A 839 -50.27 1.53 -2.19
N PRO A 840 -51.20 2.35 -2.74
CA PRO A 840 -50.90 3.72 -3.15
C PRO A 840 -50.27 4.60 -2.08
N ALA A 841 -50.51 4.32 -0.79
CA ALA A 841 -49.90 5.02 0.34
C ALA A 841 -48.46 4.57 0.66
N GLU A 842 -48.02 3.41 0.18
CA GLU A 842 -46.70 2.82 0.41
C GLU A 842 -45.73 3.01 -0.76
N MET A 843 -46.20 3.59 -1.88
CA MET A 843 -45.40 3.83 -3.10
C MET A 843 -44.18 4.72 -2.83
N GLU A 844 -44.31 5.74 -1.98
CA GLU A 844 -43.20 6.65 -1.66
C GLU A 844 -42.06 5.94 -0.90
N GLN A 845 -42.34 4.83 -0.23
CA GLN A 845 -41.30 4.00 0.42
C GLN A 845 -40.54 3.12 -0.58
N GLY A 846 -41.07 2.91 -1.80
CA GLY A 846 -40.39 2.22 -2.90
C GLY A 846 -39.51 3.14 -3.74
N ARG A 847 -39.64 4.47 -3.60
CA ARG A 847 -38.81 5.44 -4.30
C ARG A 847 -37.47 5.62 -3.59
N VAL A 848 -36.42 5.09 -4.22
CA VAL A 848 -35.06 5.08 -3.70
C VAL A 848 -34.10 5.44 -4.84
N ASP A 849 -33.76 6.73 -4.99
CA ASP A 849 -32.80 7.18 -6.01
C ASP A 849 -31.37 6.83 -5.58
N VAL A 850 -30.91 5.65 -6.01
CA VAL A 850 -29.52 5.18 -5.95
C VAL A 850 -28.74 5.47 -7.23
N SER A 851 -29.38 6.03 -8.26
CA SER A 851 -28.77 6.27 -9.58
C SER A 851 -27.88 7.51 -9.59
N ASN A 852 -28.20 8.47 -8.72
CA ASN A 852 -27.52 9.75 -8.62
C ASN A 852 -26.31 9.69 -7.66
N CYS A 853 -25.17 10.23 -8.09
CA CYS A 853 -23.97 10.35 -7.26
C CYS A 853 -24.08 11.40 -6.15
N ALA A 854 -25.12 12.23 -6.18
CA ALA A 854 -25.44 13.27 -5.19
C ALA A 854 -26.41 12.78 -4.09
N ALA A 855 -27.05 13.70 -3.36
CA ALA A 855 -28.08 13.35 -2.38
C ALA A 855 -29.26 12.61 -3.05
N PRO A 856 -29.89 11.61 -2.38
CA PRO A 856 -29.79 11.31 -0.96
C PRO A 856 -28.65 10.37 -0.53
N TYR A 857 -28.05 9.59 -1.43
CA TYR A 857 -27.08 8.53 -1.08
C TYR A 857 -25.64 8.77 -1.59
N GLY A 858 -25.31 10.01 -1.97
CA GLY A 858 -24.02 10.37 -2.53
C GLY A 858 -22.83 9.95 -1.67
N THR A 859 -21.74 9.54 -2.33
CA THR A 859 -20.65 8.76 -1.73
C THR A 859 -19.98 9.46 -0.54
N GLY A 860 -19.87 10.80 -0.56
CA GLY A 860 -19.32 11.61 0.54
C GLY A 860 -20.29 11.97 1.68
N LEU A 861 -21.56 11.52 1.65
CA LEU A 861 -22.54 11.85 2.68
C LEU A 861 -22.38 10.96 3.91
N LEU A 862 -21.96 11.56 5.03
CA LEU A 862 -21.74 10.85 6.30
C LEU A 862 -22.98 10.79 7.21
N THR A 863 -24.12 11.34 6.80
CA THR A 863 -25.36 11.38 7.62
C THR A 863 -26.59 11.25 6.73
N TYR A 864 -27.49 10.33 7.07
CA TYR A 864 -28.80 10.17 6.41
C TYR A 864 -29.96 10.49 7.35
N THR A 865 -31.13 10.77 6.79
CA THR A 865 -32.38 10.70 7.56
C THR A 865 -32.71 9.25 7.89
N GLU A 866 -33.51 9.00 8.94
CA GLU A 866 -33.92 7.64 9.27
C GLU A 866 -34.76 7.00 8.14
N GLU A 867 -35.55 7.81 7.43
CA GLU A 867 -36.28 7.38 6.23
C GLU A 867 -35.32 6.90 5.13
N ASN A 868 -34.29 7.68 4.79
CA ASN A 868 -33.34 7.31 3.74
C ASN A 868 -32.52 6.06 4.14
N PHE A 869 -32.09 5.97 5.40
CA PHE A 869 -31.43 4.74 5.89
C PHE A 869 -32.34 3.52 5.71
N ASN A 870 -33.60 3.59 6.18
CA ASN A 870 -34.54 2.48 6.08
C ASN A 870 -34.91 2.17 4.62
N LYS A 871 -35.05 3.17 3.75
CA LYS A 871 -35.29 3.00 2.30
C LYS A 871 -34.17 2.20 1.63
N LEU A 872 -32.91 2.58 1.84
CA LEU A 872 -31.75 1.89 1.25
C LEU A 872 -31.55 0.48 1.82
N LEU A 873 -31.69 0.31 3.14
CA LEU A 873 -31.64 -0.99 3.81
C LEU A 873 -32.68 -1.96 3.23
N ASN A 874 -33.93 -1.50 3.12
CA ASN A 874 -35.05 -2.32 2.64
C ASN A 874 -34.92 -2.63 1.14
N LEU A 875 -34.36 -1.71 0.32
CA LEU A 875 -34.06 -1.98 -1.08
C LEU A 875 -33.07 -3.13 -1.22
N CYS A 876 -31.92 -3.04 -0.55
CA CYS A 876 -30.86 -4.04 -0.67
C CYS A 876 -31.30 -5.42 -0.14
N SER A 877 -32.07 -5.42 0.96
CA SER A 877 -32.73 -6.63 1.47
C SER A 877 -33.71 -7.22 0.45
N TYR A 878 -34.59 -6.40 -0.13
CA TYR A 878 -35.54 -6.84 -1.15
C TYR A 878 -34.86 -7.44 -2.39
N ASN A 879 -33.83 -6.78 -2.94
CA ASN A 879 -33.15 -7.24 -4.15
C ASN A 879 -32.59 -8.67 -4.00
N ILE A 880 -32.04 -9.00 -2.83
CA ILE A 880 -31.58 -10.35 -2.47
C ILE A 880 -32.76 -11.31 -2.29
N LEU A 881 -33.80 -10.93 -1.53
CA LEU A 881 -34.96 -11.78 -1.25
C LEU A 881 -35.76 -12.14 -2.52
N ASN A 882 -35.92 -11.18 -3.45
CA ASN A 882 -36.63 -11.35 -4.72
C ASN A 882 -35.89 -12.37 -5.63
N ASN A 883 -34.56 -12.30 -5.62
CA ASN A 883 -33.68 -13.13 -6.46
C ASN A 883 -33.13 -14.38 -5.74
N LYS A 884 -33.78 -14.81 -4.64
CA LYS A 884 -33.48 -16.08 -3.93
C LYS A 884 -33.22 -17.24 -4.89
N HIS A 885 -34.07 -17.38 -5.91
CA HIS A 885 -34.02 -18.50 -6.86
C HIS A 885 -32.71 -18.58 -7.65
N LEU A 886 -32.15 -17.44 -8.07
CA LEU A 886 -30.86 -17.36 -8.77
C LEU A 886 -29.69 -17.72 -7.84
N ILE A 887 -29.73 -17.25 -6.58
CA ILE A 887 -28.74 -17.63 -5.55
C ILE A 887 -28.76 -19.15 -5.33
N LEU A 888 -29.95 -19.76 -5.19
CA LEU A 888 -30.08 -21.20 -4.99
C LEU A 888 -29.62 -22.00 -6.21
N GLN A 889 -29.92 -21.53 -7.42
CA GLN A 889 -29.45 -22.14 -8.67
C GLN A 889 -27.91 -22.15 -8.72
N ALA A 890 -27.25 -21.03 -8.43
CA ALA A 890 -25.79 -20.96 -8.41
C ALA A 890 -25.16 -21.91 -7.37
N LEU A 891 -25.70 -21.95 -6.15
CA LEU A 891 -25.26 -22.88 -5.10
C LEU A 891 -25.45 -24.35 -5.51
N GLN A 892 -26.60 -24.68 -6.12
CA GLN A 892 -26.89 -26.03 -6.61
C GLN A 892 -25.96 -26.43 -7.76
N THR A 893 -25.69 -25.53 -8.70
CA THR A 893 -24.71 -25.72 -9.77
C THR A 893 -23.31 -26.00 -9.22
N ALA A 894 -22.86 -25.26 -8.20
CA ALA A 894 -21.56 -25.50 -7.57
C ALA A 894 -21.47 -26.86 -6.86
N VAL A 895 -22.51 -27.27 -6.11
CA VAL A 895 -22.59 -28.64 -5.52
C VAL A 895 -22.53 -29.71 -6.62
N GLN A 896 -23.21 -29.51 -7.74
CA GLN A 896 -23.16 -30.43 -8.89
C GLN A 896 -21.75 -30.49 -9.52
N ARG A 897 -21.09 -29.35 -9.73
CA ARG A 897 -19.70 -29.29 -10.21
C ARG A 897 -18.75 -30.08 -9.30
N LYS A 898 -18.84 -29.90 -7.96
CA LYS A 898 -18.04 -30.69 -7.00
C LYS A 898 -18.31 -32.19 -7.08
N LYS A 899 -19.58 -32.62 -7.04
CA LYS A 899 -19.94 -34.05 -7.13
C LYS A 899 -19.49 -34.69 -8.45
N GLN A 900 -19.46 -33.95 -9.56
CA GLN A 900 -18.90 -34.44 -10.83
C GLN A 900 -17.37 -34.63 -10.77
N LEU A 901 -16.63 -33.64 -10.26
CA LEU A 901 -15.16 -33.72 -10.12
C LEU A 901 -14.72 -34.93 -9.27
N LYS A 902 -15.45 -35.24 -8.20
CA LYS A 902 -15.25 -36.43 -7.35
C LYS A 902 -15.36 -37.74 -8.12
N ASN A 903 -16.35 -37.86 -9.00
CA ASN A 903 -16.59 -39.04 -9.81
C ASN A 903 -15.50 -39.25 -10.89
N TYR A 904 -14.91 -38.17 -11.41
CA TYR A 904 -13.79 -38.27 -12.37
C TYR A 904 -12.42 -38.53 -11.72
N SER A 905 -12.22 -38.11 -10.47
CA SER A 905 -10.97 -38.30 -9.72
C SER A 905 -10.88 -39.64 -8.96
N SER A 906 -11.98 -40.39 -8.90
CA SER A 906 -12.02 -41.75 -8.37
C SER A 906 -11.60 -42.76 -9.44
N PRO A 907 -10.44 -43.45 -9.33
CA PRO A 907 -10.02 -44.43 -10.32
C PRO A 907 -10.95 -45.64 -10.33
N ASN A 908 -11.38 -46.08 -11.52
CA ASN A 908 -12.28 -47.22 -11.71
C ASN A 908 -11.72 -48.53 -11.13
N SER A 909 -12.14 -48.87 -9.91
CA SER A 909 -12.01 -50.23 -9.37
C SER A 909 -13.25 -51.06 -9.71
N SER A 910 -13.04 -52.32 -10.10
CA SER A 910 -14.08 -53.35 -10.32
C SER A 910 -15.16 -53.10 -11.40
N LYS A 911 -14.79 -53.27 -12.70
CA LYS A 911 -15.68 -53.86 -13.72
C LYS A 911 -14.92 -54.80 -14.68
N HIS A 912 -14.32 -55.86 -14.13
CA HIS A 912 -13.81 -57.01 -14.92
C HIS A 912 -13.89 -58.34 -14.14
N SER A 913 -15.11 -58.74 -13.78
CA SER A 913 -15.53 -60.14 -13.52
C SER A 913 -17.05 -60.20 -13.52
#